data_AF-A0A3M2A1G7-F1
#
_entry.id   AF-A0A3M2A1G7-F1
#
_cell.length_a   1.000
_cell.length_b   1.000
_cell.length_c   1.000
_cell.angle_alpha   90.00
_cell.angle_beta   90.00
_cell.angle_gamma   90.00
#
_symmetry.space_group_name_H-M   'P 1'
#
loop_
_entity.id
_entity.type
_entity.pdbx_description
1 polymer ?
#
loop_
_entity_poly.entity_id
_entity_poly.type
_entity_poly.pdbx_seq_one_letter_code
_entity_poly.pdbx_strand_id
1 'polypeptide(L)'
;MGPRTGRGPRRHRPHGGRPRRGCGTGAARWLSRHVAGRAGRRLGLRRGRRPRELRRGPYGPRAFAAAIGPRGPLPRGGGGRPVTGRRRASHAGILRGLAAVAAREILGLLAVPRGIVVAVLFLLLQGWNFSLLLHALNDPLAAPGPVMRYFFGGSFFVFWLPVAFVTSIVGMRLVAEERARGTFDLLLAAPVRPCQAILGKYVAALVYYGALWAPTVLFVVMLRGAGAEPDLGPVASGYLGAFVVGALCLAIATAASAASEQPLSAAAAAFVVIVALVLSGLWADEAPAGPVREVLDAANLLAFMQETAQGIVDAGRLAVYAAATAGALVLAVRWTDPYGGRDGMLRTVAILACLVAWAGIARRHLPRADWTSSRIYTVSDEATRYLAALDRDVRVDVLVPSVLAADQPNPLRRELDEVLRRMAARTDRLVVRFVDPDRDREEAEARIAAFGLSPADLVEGVVLVESGEPGRRRRVHLRAPDLVTYAAGPDVAVSGPRVVAFDGEGALVRAFARVTRTRDPEVCITQGHGEPDVTSLAPYDGLAHFEDLLRDEGYGVRTVVSKGDAEGCDALVVAGPKGPLPEDVRAAVFEALDRGRGVALFAGAVLLRGRDRLADHGLEDQLARFGIAFGERVVLDPHARPGATPLLSFTLDEGWGEAAAVAHLVGRPVSFVLARELEVDGRAAAPVPEVWFSAPESSWAEADLAALREGRPVAYDEGADRRGPIPLVVATSAPGGGRLVVVSSDQILLNAHLRPDLVYDATRDLVRAVVAHVADAVPVVGIEARPRESIKLVLRPEQLRRMTLMAWFGPAGLYAAAGLFVVWGRRRAR
;
A
#
# COMPACT_ATOMS: atom_id res chain seq x y z
N MET A 1 53.95 18.64 -3.98
CA MET A 1 55.37 18.23 -3.96
C MET A 1 55.47 16.73 -4.21
N GLY A 2 56.63 16.21 -4.62
CA GLY A 2 56.89 14.77 -4.68
C GLY A 2 58.38 14.45 -4.87
N PRO A 3 58.84 13.32 -4.30
CA PRO A 3 59.74 12.36 -4.98
C PRO A 3 59.04 10.97 -5.07
N ARG A 4 59.26 10.06 -6.05
CA ARG A 4 60.50 9.40 -6.54
C ARG A 4 61.21 8.54 -5.46
N THR A 5 61.69 7.30 -5.67
CA THR A 5 61.72 6.34 -6.82
C THR A 5 62.19 4.95 -6.32
N GLY A 6 61.82 3.81 -6.96
CA GLY A 6 62.33 2.47 -6.57
C GLY A 6 62.22 1.38 -7.65
N ARG A 7 63.36 0.82 -8.07
CA ARG A 7 63.60 -0.10 -9.22
C ARG A 7 63.23 -1.59 -8.96
N GLY A 8 62.96 -2.37 -10.03
CA GLY A 8 63.03 -3.85 -10.07
C GLY A 8 64.44 -4.37 -10.45
N PRO A 9 64.66 -5.47 -11.23
CA PRO A 9 63.73 -6.43 -11.87
C PRO A 9 64.20 -7.94 -11.95
N ARG A 10 63.39 -8.86 -12.53
CA ARG A 10 63.71 -10.05 -13.40
C ARG A 10 62.44 -10.95 -13.54
N ARG A 11 61.91 -11.32 -14.73
CA ARG A 11 62.32 -12.33 -15.76
C ARG A 11 62.18 -13.80 -15.26
N HIS A 12 61.58 -14.77 -15.96
CA HIS A 12 61.14 -14.87 -17.39
C HIS A 12 60.01 -15.92 -17.62
N ARG A 13 59.08 -15.64 -18.56
CA ARG A 13 58.41 -16.50 -19.61
C ARG A 13 57.98 -17.98 -19.36
N PRO A 14 57.05 -18.55 -20.18
CA PRO A 14 55.92 -18.01 -20.98
C PRO A 14 54.57 -18.70 -20.56
N HIS A 15 53.44 -18.82 -21.28
CA HIS A 15 52.90 -18.37 -22.59
C HIS A 15 51.41 -17.90 -22.35
N GLY A 16 50.38 -17.85 -23.22
CA GLY A 16 50.09 -18.28 -24.62
C GLY A 16 49.09 -19.47 -24.67
N GLY A 17 47.87 -19.38 -25.24
CA GLY A 17 47.15 -18.24 -25.85
C GLY A 17 45.62 -18.43 -26.01
N ARG A 18 44.90 -17.33 -26.27
CA ARG A 18 43.43 -17.16 -26.47
C ARG A 18 43.03 -17.33 -27.98
N PRO A 19 41.74 -17.23 -28.41
CA PRO A 19 40.45 -17.74 -27.87
C PRO A 19 39.37 -18.13 -28.95
N ARG A 20 38.11 -18.39 -28.50
CA ARG A 20 36.79 -18.04 -29.12
C ARG A 20 36.14 -18.86 -30.27
N ARG A 21 34.80 -19.01 -30.10
CA ARG A 21 33.68 -19.09 -31.09
C ARG A 21 33.49 -20.39 -31.92
N GLY A 22 32.22 -20.72 -32.17
CA GLY A 22 31.76 -21.70 -33.18
C GLY A 22 30.36 -22.25 -32.89
N CYS A 23 29.43 -22.18 -33.85
CA CYS A 23 28.09 -22.79 -33.79
C CYS A 23 27.91 -23.87 -34.88
N GLY A 24 26.97 -24.80 -34.68
CA GLY A 24 26.46 -25.75 -35.70
C GLY A 24 25.93 -27.03 -35.00
N THR A 25 24.68 -27.49 -35.07
CA THR A 25 23.66 -27.65 -36.14
C THR A 25 23.92 -28.83 -37.11
N GLY A 26 22.85 -29.58 -37.44
CA GLY A 26 22.91 -30.86 -38.18
C GLY A 26 22.93 -32.07 -37.22
N ALA A 27 21.88 -32.88 -36.99
CA ALA A 27 20.63 -33.17 -37.71
C ALA A 27 20.77 -34.10 -38.94
N ALA A 28 20.71 -35.42 -38.70
CA ALA A 28 20.35 -36.46 -39.67
C ALA A 28 19.63 -37.62 -38.93
N ARG A 29 18.87 -38.45 -39.65
CA ARG A 29 17.99 -39.51 -39.12
C ARG A 29 17.88 -40.64 -40.17
N TRP A 30 17.33 -41.82 -39.80
CA TRP A 30 17.11 -43.02 -40.66
C TRP A 30 18.43 -43.77 -41.00
N LEU A 31 18.50 -45.11 -41.20
CA LEU A 31 17.49 -46.17 -41.38
C LEU A 31 17.86 -47.51 -40.67
N SER A 32 16.87 -48.12 -40.02
CA SER A 32 16.49 -49.56 -39.94
C SER A 32 17.46 -50.78 -40.01
N ARG A 33 17.08 -51.85 -39.26
CA ARG A 33 16.95 -53.29 -39.68
C ARG A 33 18.20 -54.06 -40.21
N HIS A 34 18.40 -55.37 -39.98
CA HIS A 34 17.92 -56.36 -38.97
C HIS A 34 18.69 -57.70 -39.16
N VAL A 35 18.52 -58.68 -38.24
CA VAL A 35 18.71 -60.15 -38.44
C VAL A 35 20.14 -60.76 -38.55
N ALA A 36 20.35 -61.83 -37.75
CA ALA A 36 21.32 -62.96 -37.83
C ALA A 36 22.86 -62.71 -37.81
N GLY A 37 23.69 -63.66 -37.33
CA GLY A 37 23.38 -64.88 -36.56
C GLY A 37 24.51 -65.94 -36.42
N ARG A 38 24.33 -66.88 -35.48
CA ARG A 38 24.97 -68.20 -35.29
C ARG A 38 26.51 -68.37 -35.11
N ALA A 39 26.86 -68.74 -33.87
CA ALA A 39 27.60 -69.96 -33.46
C ALA A 39 29.13 -70.12 -33.66
N GLY A 40 29.84 -70.56 -32.60
CA GLY A 40 31.26 -70.94 -32.63
C GLY A 40 31.77 -71.69 -31.37
N ARG A 41 32.12 -72.97 -31.56
CA ARG A 41 32.75 -74.00 -30.68
C ARG A 41 33.74 -73.50 -29.58
N ARG A 42 33.57 -73.93 -28.31
CA ARG A 42 34.22 -75.06 -27.56
C ARG A 42 35.73 -74.95 -27.23
N LEU A 43 36.07 -74.96 -25.93
CA LEU A 43 37.22 -75.63 -25.24
C LEU A 43 37.14 -75.33 -23.71
N GLY A 44 37.66 -76.13 -22.75
CA GLY A 44 38.28 -77.45 -22.93
C GLY A 44 38.98 -78.18 -21.76
N LEU A 45 38.89 -77.81 -20.47
CA LEU A 45 39.62 -78.47 -19.34
C LEU A 45 38.66 -78.77 -18.16
N ARG A 46 38.62 -79.95 -17.47
CA ARG A 46 39.62 -80.75 -16.69
C ARG A 46 40.08 -80.08 -15.38
N ARG A 47 40.15 -80.73 -14.19
CA ARG A 47 39.64 -82.05 -13.71
C ARG A 47 39.80 -82.18 -12.15
N GLY A 48 38.90 -82.89 -11.45
CA GLY A 48 39.03 -83.36 -10.04
C GLY A 48 37.71 -83.23 -9.24
N ARG A 49 37.04 -84.23 -8.62
CA ARG A 49 37.35 -85.41 -7.75
C ARG A 49 37.35 -85.13 -6.22
N ARG A 50 36.16 -85.33 -5.59
CA ARG A 50 35.75 -86.18 -4.40
C ARG A 50 36.77 -86.49 -3.27
N PRO A 51 36.37 -86.90 -2.02
CA PRO A 51 35.08 -87.42 -1.49
C PRO A 51 34.45 -86.52 -0.38
N ARG A 52 33.26 -86.69 0.24
CA ARG A 52 32.30 -87.78 0.60
C ARG A 52 32.44 -88.31 2.06
N GLU A 53 31.46 -87.96 2.89
CA GLU A 53 30.87 -88.68 4.05
C GLU A 53 29.47 -88.03 4.33
N LEU A 54 28.42 -88.57 4.98
CA LEU A 54 28.10 -89.78 5.78
C LEU A 54 28.14 -89.72 7.32
N ARG A 55 26.99 -89.37 7.95
CA ARG A 55 26.56 -89.93 9.26
C ARG A 55 25.02 -90.03 9.34
N ARG A 56 24.50 -91.04 10.05
CA ARG A 56 23.05 -91.25 10.37
C ARG A 56 22.83 -91.01 11.87
N GLY A 57 21.75 -90.33 12.29
CA GLY A 57 20.54 -90.96 12.85
C GLY A 57 20.55 -90.90 14.40
N PRO A 58 19.53 -91.40 15.14
CA PRO A 58 18.23 -91.96 14.72
C PRO A 58 17.03 -91.31 15.48
N TYR A 59 15.94 -92.08 15.69
CA TYR A 59 14.71 -91.83 16.47
C TYR A 59 13.48 -91.18 15.77
N GLY A 60 12.49 -92.05 15.53
CA GLY A 60 11.07 -91.81 15.83
C GLY A 60 10.62 -92.87 16.86
N PRO A 61 9.35 -93.32 16.91
CA PRO A 61 8.19 -92.90 16.10
C PRO A 61 6.91 -92.67 16.94
N ARG A 62 5.82 -92.22 16.28
CA ARG A 62 4.50 -92.88 16.33
C ARG A 62 3.60 -92.37 15.19
N ALA A 63 2.57 -93.14 14.85
CA ALA A 63 1.79 -92.96 13.63
C ALA A 63 0.29 -92.82 13.92
N PHE A 64 -0.42 -92.16 13.00
CA PHE A 64 -1.83 -92.40 12.72
C PHE A 64 -2.02 -92.31 11.20
N ALA A 65 -2.88 -93.17 10.62
CA ALA A 65 -2.99 -93.32 9.16
C ALA A 65 -4.41 -93.64 8.70
N ALA A 66 -4.96 -92.75 7.87
CA ALA A 66 -6.16 -92.90 7.02
C ALA A 66 -6.27 -91.61 6.16
N ALA A 67 -6.77 -91.58 4.93
CA ALA A 67 -7.00 -92.63 3.92
C ALA A 67 -6.73 -92.02 2.51
N ILE A 68 -6.86 -92.80 1.43
CA ILE A 68 -6.28 -92.45 0.11
C ILE A 68 -7.30 -91.87 -0.88
N GLY A 69 -6.88 -90.82 -1.61
CA GLY A 69 -7.45 -90.36 -2.88
C GLY A 69 -6.33 -89.97 -3.86
N PRO A 70 -6.46 -90.17 -5.19
CA PRO A 70 -5.32 -90.16 -6.12
C PRO A 70 -4.80 -88.75 -6.45
N ARG A 71 -3.48 -88.64 -6.61
CA ARG A 71 -2.79 -87.40 -7.05
C ARG A 71 -2.64 -87.36 -8.57
N GLY A 72 -3.09 -86.27 -9.19
CA GLY A 72 -2.63 -85.87 -10.53
C GLY A 72 -1.15 -85.43 -10.52
N PRO A 73 -0.47 -85.45 -11.68
CA PRO A 73 0.96 -85.17 -11.76
C PRO A 73 1.31 -83.69 -11.52
N LEU A 74 2.38 -83.45 -10.75
CA LEU A 74 2.94 -82.12 -10.51
C LEU A 74 3.63 -81.56 -11.78
N PRO A 75 3.31 -80.34 -12.23
CA PRO A 75 4.14 -79.61 -13.18
C PRO A 75 5.53 -79.33 -12.57
N ARG A 76 6.59 -79.51 -13.37
CA ARG A 76 7.97 -79.17 -12.95
C ARG A 76 8.15 -77.66 -12.88
N GLY A 77 9.00 -77.20 -11.95
CA GLY A 77 9.13 -75.78 -11.63
C GLY A 77 9.70 -74.92 -12.77
N GLY A 78 9.03 -73.78 -13.02
CA GLY A 78 9.63 -72.64 -13.72
C GLY A 78 10.43 -71.77 -12.75
N GLY A 79 11.59 -71.27 -13.17
CA GLY A 79 12.51 -70.52 -12.30
C GLY A 79 11.93 -69.20 -11.79
N GLY A 80 11.93 -69.01 -10.47
CA GLY A 80 11.47 -67.78 -9.84
C GLY A 80 12.36 -66.59 -10.19
N ARG A 81 11.84 -65.65 -10.99
CA ARG A 81 12.42 -64.30 -11.11
C ARG A 81 12.11 -63.52 -9.81
N PRO A 82 13.08 -62.79 -9.23
CA PRO A 82 12.81 -61.95 -8.06
C PRO A 82 11.84 -60.83 -8.44
N VAL A 83 10.70 -60.75 -7.74
CA VAL A 83 9.64 -59.75 -8.02
C VAL A 83 10.01 -58.41 -7.37
N THR A 84 11.02 -57.72 -7.91
CA THR A 84 11.38 -56.34 -7.55
C THR A 84 10.43 -55.33 -8.21
N GLY A 85 9.12 -55.58 -8.11
CA GLY A 85 8.04 -54.86 -8.76
C GLY A 85 7.74 -53.49 -8.14
N ARG A 86 8.74 -52.58 -8.13
CA ARG A 86 8.63 -51.21 -7.60
C ARG A 86 7.72 -50.36 -8.49
N ARG A 87 6.40 -50.59 -8.41
CA ARG A 87 5.36 -49.92 -9.22
C ARG A 87 5.55 -48.40 -9.20
N ARG A 88 5.85 -47.81 -10.37
CA ARG A 88 5.79 -46.37 -10.58
C ARG A 88 4.33 -45.93 -10.48
N ALA A 89 3.93 -45.41 -9.32
CA ALA A 89 2.63 -44.77 -9.16
C ALA A 89 2.53 -43.58 -10.13
N SER A 90 1.47 -43.53 -10.92
CA SER A 90 1.16 -42.38 -11.78
C SER A 90 0.81 -41.15 -10.92
N HIS A 91 1.03 -39.94 -11.44
CA HIS A 91 0.71 -38.71 -10.71
C HIS A 91 -0.79 -38.66 -10.31
N ALA A 92 -1.68 -39.15 -11.18
CA ALA A 92 -3.11 -39.31 -10.87
C ALA A 92 -3.37 -40.25 -9.67
N GLY A 93 -2.60 -41.33 -9.53
CA GLY A 93 -2.68 -42.21 -8.35
C GLY A 93 -2.19 -41.53 -7.07
N ILE A 94 -1.21 -40.64 -7.17
CA ILE A 94 -0.69 -39.87 -6.02
C ILE A 94 -1.75 -38.87 -5.51
N LEU A 95 -2.38 -38.13 -6.42
CA LEU A 95 -3.42 -37.16 -6.08
C LEU A 95 -4.67 -37.84 -5.50
N ARG A 96 -5.10 -38.97 -6.07
CA ARG A 96 -6.24 -39.76 -5.54
C ARG A 96 -5.99 -40.27 -4.13
N GLY A 97 -4.78 -40.74 -3.83
CA GLY A 97 -4.41 -41.20 -2.47
C GLY A 97 -4.47 -40.07 -1.44
N LEU A 98 -3.90 -38.90 -1.76
CA LEU A 98 -3.95 -37.71 -0.90
C LEU A 98 -5.40 -37.24 -0.68
N ALA A 99 -6.19 -37.12 -1.76
CA ALA A 99 -7.57 -36.66 -1.70
C ALA A 99 -8.47 -37.61 -0.88
N ALA A 100 -8.26 -38.92 -0.96
CA ALA A 100 -8.99 -39.90 -0.17
C ALA A 100 -8.71 -39.79 1.34
N VAL A 101 -7.45 -39.54 1.73
CA VAL A 101 -7.07 -39.25 3.13
C VAL A 101 -7.69 -37.91 3.57
N ALA A 102 -7.51 -36.85 2.78
CA ALA A 102 -8.02 -35.52 3.12
C ALA A 102 -9.54 -35.52 3.30
N ALA A 103 -10.31 -36.10 2.37
CA ALA A 103 -11.78 -36.16 2.46
C ALA A 103 -12.27 -36.93 3.70
N ARG A 104 -11.60 -38.04 4.06
CA ARG A 104 -11.89 -38.78 5.30
C ARG A 104 -11.63 -37.92 6.54
N GLU A 105 -10.49 -37.25 6.62
CA GLU A 105 -10.09 -36.47 7.80
C GLU A 105 -10.88 -35.16 7.93
N ILE A 106 -11.24 -34.49 6.83
CA ILE A 106 -12.15 -33.32 6.82
C ILE A 106 -13.50 -33.70 7.44
N LEU A 107 -14.08 -34.85 7.06
CA LEU A 107 -15.31 -35.36 7.66
C LEU A 107 -15.11 -35.80 9.13
N GLY A 108 -13.90 -36.21 9.51
CA GLY A 108 -13.51 -36.56 10.88
C GLY A 108 -13.25 -35.36 11.81
N LEU A 109 -13.07 -34.15 11.23
CA LEU A 109 -12.92 -32.89 11.94
C LEU A 109 -14.24 -32.10 11.99
N LEU A 110 -14.91 -31.90 10.84
CA LEU A 110 -16.13 -31.08 10.76
C LEU A 110 -17.38 -31.74 11.39
N ALA A 111 -17.54 -33.06 11.24
CA ALA A 111 -18.80 -33.76 11.58
C ALA A 111 -18.71 -34.64 12.85
N VAL A 112 -17.66 -34.50 13.66
CA VAL A 112 -17.46 -35.25 14.92
C VAL A 112 -17.54 -34.27 16.09
N PRO A 113 -18.24 -34.59 17.20
CA PRO A 113 -18.46 -33.64 18.32
C PRO A 113 -17.19 -32.95 18.83
N ARG A 114 -16.06 -33.67 18.87
CA ARG A 114 -14.76 -33.12 19.30
C ARG A 114 -14.28 -31.91 18.49
N GLY A 115 -14.58 -31.85 17.19
CA GLY A 115 -14.26 -30.70 16.35
C GLY A 115 -15.27 -29.57 16.52
N ILE A 116 -16.57 -29.90 16.57
CA ILE A 116 -17.63 -28.91 16.81
C ILE A 116 -17.39 -28.15 18.12
N VAL A 117 -16.97 -28.83 19.20
CA VAL A 117 -16.61 -28.18 20.47
C VAL A 117 -15.42 -27.22 20.32
N VAL A 118 -14.34 -27.62 19.64
CA VAL A 118 -13.18 -26.74 19.39
C VAL A 118 -13.57 -25.52 18.55
N ALA A 119 -14.43 -25.72 17.54
CA ALA A 119 -14.91 -24.66 16.68
C ALA A 119 -15.79 -23.65 17.43
N VAL A 120 -16.75 -24.14 18.23
CA VAL A 120 -17.63 -23.28 19.06
C VAL A 120 -16.82 -22.50 20.09
N LEU A 121 -15.84 -23.12 20.76
CA LEU A 121 -14.96 -22.42 21.71
C LEU A 121 -14.10 -21.34 21.04
N PHE A 122 -13.54 -21.62 19.86
CA PHE A 122 -12.80 -20.61 19.08
C PHE A 122 -13.70 -19.45 18.65
N LEU A 123 -14.90 -19.75 18.14
CA LEU A 123 -15.83 -18.72 17.64
C LEU A 123 -16.42 -17.87 18.77
N LEU A 124 -16.68 -18.44 19.96
CA LEU A 124 -17.03 -17.71 21.17
C LEU A 124 -15.88 -16.78 21.61
N LEU A 125 -14.64 -17.27 21.59
CA LEU A 125 -13.45 -16.46 21.94
C LEU A 125 -13.23 -15.31 20.95
N GLN A 126 -13.39 -15.54 19.63
CA GLN A 126 -13.29 -14.48 18.63
C GLN A 126 -14.48 -13.50 18.69
N GLY A 127 -15.68 -13.97 19.04
CA GLY A 127 -16.83 -13.12 19.34
C GLY A 127 -16.60 -12.22 20.56
N TRP A 128 -16.04 -12.78 21.63
CA TRP A 128 -15.61 -12.03 22.80
C TRP A 128 -14.53 -10.98 22.45
N ASN A 129 -13.47 -11.39 21.77
CA ASN A 129 -12.39 -10.51 21.32
C ASN A 129 -12.89 -9.35 20.43
N PHE A 130 -13.77 -9.64 19.48
CA PHE A 130 -14.40 -8.60 18.65
C PHE A 130 -15.29 -7.67 19.49
N SER A 131 -16.03 -8.20 20.46
CA SER A 131 -16.85 -7.36 21.35
C SER A 131 -16.03 -6.46 22.28
N LEU A 132 -14.89 -6.94 22.80
CA LEU A 132 -13.95 -6.09 23.56
C LEU A 132 -13.46 -4.93 22.69
N LEU A 133 -13.11 -5.22 21.43
CA LEU A 133 -12.65 -4.22 20.49
C LEU A 133 -13.74 -3.21 20.10
N LEU A 134 -15.00 -3.64 19.99
CA LEU A 134 -16.14 -2.74 19.81
C LEU A 134 -16.31 -1.79 21.01
N HIS A 135 -16.21 -2.29 22.25
CA HIS A 135 -16.30 -1.43 23.44
C HIS A 135 -15.12 -0.44 23.51
N ALA A 136 -13.90 -0.92 23.26
CA ALA A 136 -12.70 -0.09 23.29
C ALA A 136 -12.73 1.03 22.23
N LEU A 137 -13.07 0.73 20.97
CA LEU A 137 -13.08 1.74 19.90
C LEU A 137 -14.31 2.68 19.93
N ASN A 138 -15.35 2.32 20.70
CA ASN A 138 -16.52 3.16 20.95
C ASN A 138 -16.31 4.16 22.10
N ASP A 139 -15.22 4.06 22.86
CA ASP A 139 -14.89 5.02 23.91
C ASP A 139 -14.56 6.40 23.30
N PRO A 140 -15.15 7.52 23.77
CA PRO A 140 -14.82 8.87 23.32
C PRO A 140 -13.31 9.18 23.31
N LEU A 141 -12.55 8.65 24.27
CA LEU A 141 -11.11 8.87 24.45
C LEU A 141 -10.23 7.90 23.66
N ALA A 142 -10.77 6.82 23.10
CA ALA A 142 -9.97 5.85 22.37
C ALA A 142 -9.50 6.36 20.99
N ALA A 143 -8.28 5.97 20.62
CA ALA A 143 -7.65 6.26 19.35
C ALA A 143 -8.48 5.67 18.18
N PRO A 144 -8.92 6.49 17.20
CA PRO A 144 -9.76 6.02 16.10
C PRO A 144 -8.94 5.24 15.06
N GLY A 145 -9.54 4.18 14.51
CA GLY A 145 -9.00 3.49 13.34
C GLY A 145 -9.82 2.25 12.96
N PRO A 146 -9.53 1.62 11.81
CA PRO A 146 -10.35 0.53 11.28
C PRO A 146 -10.39 -0.69 12.22
N VAL A 147 -11.58 -1.06 12.68
CA VAL A 147 -11.81 -2.17 13.62
C VAL A 147 -11.11 -3.46 13.16
N MET A 148 -11.21 -3.79 11.88
CA MET A 148 -10.62 -5.02 11.33
C MET A 148 -9.08 -4.99 11.31
N ARG A 149 -8.44 -3.81 11.19
CA ARG A 149 -6.97 -3.66 11.32
C ARG A 149 -6.51 -4.02 12.73
N TYR A 150 -7.21 -3.55 13.76
CA TYR A 150 -6.90 -3.92 15.15
C TYR A 150 -7.19 -5.39 15.45
N PHE A 151 -8.29 -5.94 14.91
CA PHE A 151 -8.67 -7.35 15.09
C PHE A 151 -7.62 -8.34 14.54
N PHE A 152 -6.96 -8.02 13.42
CA PHE A 152 -5.92 -8.88 12.84
C PHE A 152 -4.48 -8.55 13.31
N GLY A 153 -4.13 -7.28 13.50
CA GLY A 153 -2.74 -6.85 13.72
C GLY A 153 -2.49 -5.99 14.97
N GLY A 154 -3.54 -5.56 15.68
CA GLY A 154 -3.44 -4.55 16.75
C GLY A 154 -3.16 -5.06 18.15
N SER A 155 -3.26 -6.38 18.42
CA SER A 155 -3.08 -6.91 19.78
C SER A 155 -2.69 -8.39 19.80
N PHE A 156 -1.67 -8.73 20.60
CA PHE A 156 -1.18 -10.10 20.77
C PHE A 156 -2.28 -11.07 21.25
N PHE A 157 -3.02 -10.69 22.28
CA PHE A 157 -4.05 -11.54 22.88
C PHE A 157 -5.29 -11.75 22.00
N VAL A 158 -5.60 -10.80 21.10
CA VAL A 158 -6.78 -10.83 20.23
C VAL A 158 -6.60 -11.81 19.06
N PHE A 159 -5.46 -11.77 18.38
CA PHE A 159 -5.21 -12.62 17.21
C PHE A 159 -4.32 -13.82 17.52
N TRP A 160 -3.15 -13.59 18.12
CA TRP A 160 -2.09 -14.61 18.20
C TRP A 160 -2.38 -15.73 19.19
N LEU A 161 -2.94 -15.41 20.35
CA LEU A 161 -3.26 -16.41 21.37
C LEU A 161 -4.31 -17.43 20.86
N PRO A 162 -5.48 -17.02 20.30
CA PRO A 162 -6.42 -17.97 19.69
C PRO A 162 -5.80 -18.83 18.58
N VAL A 163 -4.99 -18.24 17.69
CA VAL A 163 -4.35 -18.96 16.57
C VAL A 163 -3.32 -19.97 17.07
N ALA A 164 -2.44 -19.58 18.00
CA ALA A 164 -1.43 -20.48 18.57
C ALA A 164 -2.05 -21.68 19.29
N PHE A 165 -3.10 -21.46 20.09
CA PHE A 165 -3.83 -22.54 20.75
C PHE A 165 -4.55 -23.46 19.75
N VAL A 166 -5.35 -22.92 18.82
CA VAL A 166 -6.12 -23.75 17.87
C VAL A 166 -5.20 -24.55 16.95
N THR A 167 -4.17 -23.93 16.37
CA THR A 167 -3.26 -24.64 15.45
C THR A 167 -2.45 -25.72 16.17
N SER A 168 -2.02 -25.48 17.42
CA SER A 168 -1.38 -26.50 18.26
C SER A 168 -2.33 -27.64 18.60
N ILE A 169 -3.56 -27.35 19.05
CA ILE A 169 -4.57 -28.34 19.46
C ILE A 169 -5.05 -29.21 18.29
N VAL A 170 -5.21 -28.63 17.10
CA VAL A 170 -5.58 -29.36 15.87
C VAL A 170 -4.37 -30.18 15.37
N GLY A 171 -3.18 -29.57 15.30
CA GLY A 171 -1.99 -30.20 14.74
C GLY A 171 -1.41 -31.34 15.58
N MET A 172 -1.43 -31.21 16.91
CA MET A 172 -0.84 -32.20 17.83
C MET A 172 -1.33 -33.64 17.62
N ARG A 173 -2.58 -33.81 17.19
CA ARG A 173 -3.26 -35.10 17.05
C ARG A 173 -3.04 -35.79 15.71
N LEU A 174 -2.57 -35.09 14.68
CA LEU A 174 -2.59 -35.58 13.30
C LEU A 174 -1.77 -36.87 13.09
N VAL A 175 -0.65 -37.01 13.79
CA VAL A 175 0.24 -38.19 13.72
C VAL A 175 0.41 -38.86 15.09
N ALA A 176 0.64 -38.08 16.15
CA ALA A 176 0.88 -38.62 17.50
C ALA A 176 -0.34 -39.38 18.09
N GLU A 177 -1.58 -39.04 17.72
CA GLU A 177 -2.78 -39.79 18.16
C GLU A 177 -2.82 -41.21 17.56
N GLU A 178 -2.17 -41.44 16.42
CA GLU A 178 -2.09 -42.75 15.75
C GLU A 178 -0.88 -43.57 16.22
N ARG A 179 0.23 -42.92 16.60
CA ARG A 179 1.36 -43.59 17.27
C ARG A 179 0.99 -44.05 18.67
N ALA A 180 0.40 -43.17 19.49
CA ALA A 180 -0.02 -43.50 20.86
C ALA A 180 -1.10 -44.61 20.93
N ARG A 181 -1.75 -44.95 19.81
CA ARG A 181 -2.70 -46.08 19.69
C ARG A 181 -2.12 -47.32 19.01
N GLY A 182 -0.85 -47.31 18.59
CA GLY A 182 -0.25 -48.40 17.80
C GLY A 182 -0.85 -48.58 16.40
N THR A 183 -1.71 -47.67 15.93
CA THR A 183 -2.37 -47.77 14.62
C THR A 183 -1.50 -47.23 13.47
N PHE A 184 -0.37 -46.60 13.78
CA PHE A 184 0.58 -46.04 12.80
C PHE A 184 1.13 -47.09 11.83
N ASP A 185 1.41 -48.31 12.31
CA ASP A 185 1.94 -49.40 11.47
C ASP A 185 0.91 -49.91 10.45
N LEU A 186 -0.39 -49.88 10.80
CA LEU A 186 -1.48 -50.17 9.86
C LEU A 186 -1.57 -49.12 8.74
N LEU A 187 -1.17 -47.88 9.04
CA LEU A 187 -1.13 -46.77 8.09
C LEU A 187 0.10 -46.88 7.16
N LEU A 188 1.25 -47.31 7.69
CA LEU A 188 2.43 -47.64 6.88
C LEU A 188 2.26 -48.91 6.03
N ALA A 189 1.42 -49.86 6.47
CA ALA A 189 1.07 -51.06 5.71
C ALA A 189 0.02 -50.82 4.61
N ALA A 190 -0.68 -49.68 4.65
CA ALA A 190 -1.64 -49.29 3.61
C ALA A 190 -0.93 -49.00 2.28
N PRO A 191 -1.62 -49.08 1.12
CA PRO A 191 -1.04 -48.77 -0.21
C PRO A 191 -0.87 -47.25 -0.46
N VAL A 192 -0.47 -46.50 0.57
CA VAL A 192 -0.38 -45.03 0.63
C VAL A 192 1.04 -44.66 1.09
N ARG A 193 1.68 -43.68 0.44
CA ARG A 193 3.02 -43.23 0.84
C ARG A 193 2.93 -42.33 2.09
N PRO A 194 3.93 -42.32 3.00
CA PRO A 194 3.95 -41.42 4.16
C PRO A 194 3.69 -39.95 3.80
N CYS A 195 4.27 -39.46 2.69
CA CYS A 195 4.02 -38.11 2.18
C CYS A 195 2.54 -37.83 1.85
N GLN A 196 1.82 -38.82 1.31
CA GLN A 196 0.40 -38.68 0.96
C GLN A 196 -0.48 -38.67 2.22
N ALA A 197 -0.13 -39.47 3.22
CA ALA A 197 -0.82 -39.51 4.50
C ALA A 197 -0.68 -38.16 5.25
N ILE A 198 0.54 -37.64 5.40
CA ILE A 198 0.79 -36.34 6.04
C ILE A 198 0.13 -35.20 5.27
N LEU A 199 0.34 -35.11 3.95
CA LEU A 199 -0.23 -34.01 3.17
C LEU A 199 -1.77 -34.07 3.18
N GLY A 200 -2.38 -35.25 3.16
CA GLY A 200 -3.83 -35.41 3.31
C GLY A 200 -4.34 -34.93 4.67
N LYS A 201 -3.65 -35.30 5.76
CA LYS A 201 -3.95 -34.86 7.13
C LYS A 201 -3.75 -33.36 7.33
N TYR A 202 -2.68 -32.78 6.79
CA TYR A 202 -2.40 -31.35 6.80
C TYR A 202 -3.46 -30.55 6.02
N VAL A 203 -3.79 -30.98 4.80
CA VAL A 203 -4.85 -30.34 4.00
C VAL A 203 -6.20 -30.39 4.73
N ALA A 204 -6.51 -31.49 5.41
CA ALA A 204 -7.72 -31.58 6.23
C ALA A 204 -7.73 -30.60 7.41
N ALA A 205 -6.61 -30.46 8.12
CA ALA A 205 -6.45 -29.47 9.19
C ALA A 205 -6.52 -28.02 8.67
N LEU A 206 -5.97 -27.74 7.49
CA LEU A 206 -5.99 -26.43 6.84
C LEU A 206 -7.40 -26.04 6.37
N VAL A 207 -8.14 -26.97 5.75
CA VAL A 207 -9.56 -26.77 5.39
C VAL A 207 -10.41 -26.55 6.63
N TYR A 208 -10.18 -27.31 7.70
CA TYR A 208 -10.85 -27.12 8.98
C TYR A 208 -10.56 -25.72 9.57
N TYR A 209 -9.30 -25.28 9.59
CA TYR A 209 -8.91 -23.94 10.05
C TYR A 209 -9.53 -22.82 9.21
N GLY A 210 -9.60 -22.96 7.88
CA GLY A 210 -10.34 -22.02 7.02
C GLY A 210 -11.83 -21.96 7.36
N ALA A 211 -12.45 -23.10 7.65
CA ALA A 211 -13.85 -23.18 8.10
C ALA A 211 -14.09 -22.59 9.50
N LEU A 212 -13.06 -22.46 10.35
CA LEU A 212 -13.15 -21.74 11.62
C LEU A 212 -13.19 -20.22 11.43
N TRP A 213 -12.52 -19.67 10.42
CA TRP A 213 -12.53 -18.23 10.15
C TRP A 213 -13.73 -17.77 9.31
N ALA A 214 -14.29 -18.63 8.44
CA ALA A 214 -15.40 -18.22 7.56
C ALA A 214 -16.61 -17.58 8.29
N PRO A 215 -17.07 -18.05 9.48
CA PRO A 215 -18.15 -17.40 10.22
C PRO A 215 -17.84 -15.99 10.75
N THR A 216 -16.57 -15.61 10.90
CA THR A 216 -16.19 -14.26 11.40
C THR A 216 -16.40 -13.17 10.35
N VAL A 217 -16.67 -13.51 9.09
CA VAL A 217 -17.08 -12.54 8.05
C VAL A 217 -18.37 -11.81 8.46
N LEU A 218 -19.19 -12.42 9.32
CA LEU A 218 -20.34 -11.78 9.95
C LEU A 218 -19.99 -10.46 10.65
N PHE A 219 -18.78 -10.33 11.24
CA PHE A 219 -18.32 -9.09 11.86
C PHE A 219 -18.24 -7.92 10.87
N VAL A 220 -17.83 -8.17 9.62
CA VAL A 220 -17.77 -7.16 8.56
C VAL A 220 -19.18 -6.73 8.13
N VAL A 221 -20.11 -7.69 8.05
CA VAL A 221 -21.53 -7.42 7.78
C VAL A 221 -22.16 -6.61 8.92
N MET A 222 -21.80 -6.89 10.17
CA MET A 222 -22.29 -6.14 11.34
C MET A 222 -21.76 -4.71 11.40
N LEU A 223 -20.53 -4.45 10.96
CA LEU A 223 -20.00 -3.09 10.82
C LEU A 223 -20.72 -2.31 9.71
N ARG A 224 -20.95 -2.93 8.56
CA ARG A 224 -21.73 -2.32 7.45
C ARG A 224 -23.18 -2.02 7.86
N GLY A 225 -23.84 -2.96 8.54
CA GLY A 225 -25.18 -2.76 9.12
C GLY A 225 -25.23 -1.74 10.27
N ALA A 226 -24.08 -1.27 10.75
CA ALA A 226 -23.98 -0.22 11.77
C ALA A 226 -23.73 1.18 11.19
N GLY A 227 -23.62 1.33 9.86
CA GLY A 227 -23.29 2.60 9.19
C GLY A 227 -21.80 2.91 9.11
N ALA A 228 -20.92 1.93 9.38
CA ALA A 228 -19.49 2.05 9.11
C ALA A 228 -19.15 1.38 7.78
N GLU A 229 -18.29 2.02 6.97
CA GLU A 229 -17.83 1.48 5.70
C GLU A 229 -16.40 0.94 5.85
N PRO A 230 -16.21 -0.36 6.19
CA PRO A 230 -14.88 -0.95 6.24
C PRO A 230 -14.36 -1.20 4.81
N ASP A 231 -13.20 -0.63 4.50
CA ASP A 231 -12.40 -0.96 3.31
C ASP A 231 -12.21 -2.48 3.21
N LEU A 232 -12.64 -3.05 2.08
CA LEU A 232 -12.55 -4.48 1.80
C LEU A 232 -11.10 -4.94 1.54
N GLY A 233 -10.20 -4.03 1.18
CA GLY A 233 -8.78 -4.30 0.94
C GLY A 233 -8.08 -4.88 2.18
N PRO A 234 -7.86 -4.07 3.25
CA PRO A 234 -7.31 -4.50 4.53
C PRO A 234 -8.04 -5.67 5.17
N VAL A 235 -9.35 -5.80 4.93
CA VAL A 235 -10.15 -6.94 5.39
C VAL A 235 -9.76 -8.23 4.65
N ALA A 236 -9.74 -8.20 3.31
CA ALA A 236 -9.39 -9.36 2.49
C ALA A 236 -7.92 -9.77 2.67
N SER A 237 -7.00 -8.81 2.72
CA SER A 237 -5.58 -9.08 3.00
C SER A 237 -5.36 -9.54 4.44
N GLY A 238 -6.10 -9.03 5.42
CA GLY A 238 -6.07 -9.51 6.81
C GLY A 238 -6.50 -10.97 6.94
N TYR A 239 -7.57 -11.37 6.25
CA TYR A 239 -7.98 -12.78 6.14
C TYR A 239 -6.96 -13.65 5.41
N LEU A 240 -6.31 -13.13 4.35
CA LEU A 240 -5.21 -13.82 3.65
C LEU A 240 -4.00 -14.04 4.57
N GLY A 241 -3.59 -13.01 5.32
CA GLY A 241 -2.54 -13.10 6.33
C GLY A 241 -2.87 -14.15 7.39
N ALA A 242 -4.08 -14.10 7.96
CA ALA A 242 -4.56 -15.05 8.95
C ALA A 242 -4.57 -16.51 8.45
N PHE A 243 -4.88 -16.72 7.16
CA PHE A 243 -4.81 -18.03 6.51
C PHE A 243 -3.36 -18.51 6.32
N VAL A 244 -2.46 -17.65 5.84
CA VAL A 244 -1.04 -17.98 5.61
C VAL A 244 -0.29 -18.26 6.91
N VAL A 245 -0.54 -17.46 7.96
CA VAL A 245 -0.03 -17.73 9.31
C VAL A 245 -0.55 -19.05 9.84
N GLY A 246 -1.87 -19.30 9.72
CA GLY A 246 -2.47 -20.57 10.13
C GLY A 246 -1.89 -21.78 9.41
N ALA A 247 -1.62 -21.66 8.10
CA ALA A 247 -0.98 -22.68 7.29
C ALA A 247 0.42 -23.03 7.80
N LEU A 248 1.25 -22.02 8.11
CA LEU A 248 2.58 -22.21 8.68
C LEU A 248 2.52 -22.84 10.09
N CYS A 249 1.70 -22.30 10.98
CA CYS A 249 1.53 -22.80 12.35
C CYS A 249 1.01 -24.25 12.37
N LEU A 250 0.06 -24.60 11.50
CA LEU A 250 -0.39 -25.98 11.32
C LEU A 250 0.73 -26.88 10.79
N ALA A 251 1.52 -26.43 9.82
CA ALA A 251 2.63 -27.23 9.28
C ALA A 251 3.70 -27.51 10.35
N ILE A 252 4.04 -26.52 11.17
CA ILE A 252 4.91 -26.67 12.35
C ILE A 252 4.30 -27.66 13.35
N ALA A 253 3.01 -27.54 13.66
CA ALA A 253 2.32 -28.46 14.56
C ALA A 253 2.25 -29.90 13.99
N THR A 254 2.18 -30.07 12.66
CA THR A 254 2.30 -31.40 12.03
C THR A 254 3.71 -31.96 12.18
N ALA A 255 4.76 -31.13 12.10
CA ALA A 255 6.14 -31.54 12.31
C ALA A 255 6.41 -31.94 13.76
N ALA A 256 5.88 -31.18 14.73
CA ALA A 256 5.93 -31.53 16.15
C ALA A 256 5.16 -32.83 16.46
N SER A 257 3.96 -33.02 15.87
CA SER A 257 3.20 -34.28 15.96
C SER A 257 3.95 -35.45 15.31
N ALA A 258 4.63 -35.22 14.19
CA ALA A 258 5.47 -36.20 13.52
C ALA A 258 6.76 -36.52 14.29
N ALA A 259 7.29 -35.59 15.09
CA ALA A 259 8.46 -35.80 15.95
C ALA A 259 8.13 -36.46 17.30
N SER A 260 6.86 -36.53 17.69
CA SER A 260 6.42 -36.96 19.03
C SER A 260 5.74 -38.33 19.04
N GLU A 261 5.87 -39.03 20.16
CA GLU A 261 5.12 -40.27 20.47
C GLU A 261 3.79 -39.99 21.16
N GLN A 262 3.73 -38.94 22.00
CA GLN A 262 2.55 -38.56 22.78
C GLN A 262 1.93 -37.25 22.25
N PRO A 263 0.59 -37.13 22.17
CA PRO A 263 -0.07 -35.89 21.72
C PRO A 263 0.21 -34.66 22.62
N LEU A 264 0.44 -34.84 23.92
CA LEU A 264 0.64 -33.72 24.84
C LEU A 264 2.00 -33.03 24.63
N SER A 265 3.07 -33.80 24.44
CA SER A 265 4.40 -33.25 24.10
C SER A 265 4.42 -32.65 22.70
N ALA A 266 3.69 -33.23 21.74
CA ALA A 266 3.48 -32.62 20.42
C ALA A 266 2.87 -31.22 20.51
N ALA A 267 1.84 -31.04 21.35
CA ALA A 267 1.19 -29.75 21.56
C ALA A 267 2.12 -28.72 22.19
N ALA A 268 2.85 -29.10 23.25
CA ALA A 268 3.81 -28.22 23.93
C ALA A 268 4.95 -27.78 22.99
N ALA A 269 5.53 -28.71 22.24
CA ALA A 269 6.59 -28.41 21.27
C ALA A 269 6.09 -27.50 20.13
N ALA A 270 4.89 -27.75 19.59
CA ALA A 270 4.29 -26.88 18.58
C ALA A 270 4.07 -25.46 19.12
N PHE A 271 3.48 -25.33 20.31
CA PHE A 271 3.15 -24.05 20.93
C PHE A 271 4.41 -23.22 21.21
N VAL A 272 5.46 -23.81 21.77
CA VAL A 272 6.75 -23.12 22.04
C VAL A 272 7.39 -22.60 20.75
N VAL A 273 7.43 -23.41 19.68
CA VAL A 273 8.01 -22.98 18.39
C VAL A 273 7.16 -21.89 17.73
N ILE A 274 5.81 -21.98 17.81
CA ILE A 274 4.92 -20.94 17.30
C ILE A 274 5.10 -19.63 18.05
N VAL A 275 5.08 -19.65 19.39
CA VAL A 275 5.29 -18.44 20.22
C VAL A 275 6.66 -17.81 19.95
N ALA A 276 7.73 -18.61 19.83
CA ALA A 276 9.05 -18.10 19.48
C ALA A 276 9.08 -17.40 18.11
N LEU A 277 8.38 -17.93 17.10
CA LEU A 277 8.27 -17.26 15.79
C LEU A 277 7.47 -15.96 15.85
N VAL A 278 6.43 -15.86 16.68
CA VAL A 278 5.67 -14.61 16.85
C VAL A 278 6.50 -13.54 17.56
N LEU A 279 7.29 -13.94 18.57
CA LEU A 279 8.17 -13.04 19.32
C LEU A 279 9.49 -12.69 18.60
N SER A 280 9.77 -13.31 17.43
CA SER A 280 11.03 -13.15 16.69
C SER A 280 11.39 -11.71 16.32
N GLY A 281 10.39 -10.83 16.14
CA GLY A 281 10.60 -9.40 15.91
C GLY A 281 11.32 -8.69 17.07
N LEU A 282 10.99 -9.03 18.32
CA LEU A 282 11.61 -8.42 19.51
C LEU A 282 13.12 -8.70 19.58
N TRP A 283 13.57 -9.83 19.05
CA TRP A 283 14.99 -10.16 18.94
C TRP A 283 15.65 -9.60 17.68
N ALA A 284 14.87 -9.17 16.67
CA ALA A 284 15.38 -8.50 15.47
C ALA A 284 15.77 -7.05 15.76
N ASP A 285 15.00 -6.35 16.60
CA ASP A 285 15.25 -4.96 16.97
C ASP A 285 16.52 -4.79 17.83
N GLU A 286 16.80 -5.76 18.70
CA GLU A 286 18.03 -5.85 19.52
C GLU A 286 19.23 -6.45 18.73
N ALA A 287 19.01 -7.00 17.53
CA ALA A 287 20.08 -7.64 16.79
C ALA A 287 20.98 -6.62 16.06
N PRO A 288 22.32 -6.78 16.13
CA PRO A 288 23.25 -5.96 15.34
C PRO A 288 23.05 -6.22 13.84
N ALA A 289 23.34 -5.20 13.03
CA ALA A 289 23.18 -5.25 11.58
C ALA A 289 24.00 -6.41 10.96
N GLY A 290 23.32 -7.33 10.27
CA GLY A 290 23.95 -8.52 9.70
C GLY A 290 22.94 -9.63 9.37
N PRO A 291 23.43 -10.82 8.94
CA PRO A 291 22.57 -11.89 8.44
C PRO A 291 21.65 -12.51 9.49
N VAL A 292 21.97 -12.39 10.78
CA VAL A 292 21.09 -12.84 11.88
C VAL A 292 19.82 -11.98 11.92
N ARG A 293 19.97 -10.65 11.84
CA ARG A 293 18.85 -9.72 11.78
C ARG A 293 18.00 -9.92 10.53
N GLU A 294 18.62 -10.10 9.35
CA GLU A 294 17.87 -10.41 8.12
C GLU A 294 17.00 -11.68 8.24
N VAL A 295 17.47 -12.71 8.97
CA VAL A 295 16.71 -13.94 9.22
C VAL A 295 15.59 -13.73 10.23
N LEU A 296 15.81 -12.94 11.28
CA LEU A 296 14.77 -12.60 12.26
C LEU A 296 13.68 -11.70 11.64
N ASP A 297 14.06 -10.69 10.84
CA ASP A 297 13.15 -9.85 10.06
C ASP A 297 12.30 -10.70 9.08
N ALA A 298 12.91 -11.69 8.42
CA ALA A 298 12.19 -12.61 7.54
C ALA A 298 11.29 -13.61 8.32
N ALA A 299 11.59 -13.89 9.58
CA ALA A 299 10.78 -14.73 10.47
C ALA A 299 9.64 -13.95 11.15
N ASN A 300 9.69 -12.61 11.17
CA ASN A 300 8.83 -11.71 11.94
C ASN A 300 7.34 -11.78 11.50
N LEU A 301 6.66 -12.77 12.06
CA LEU A 301 5.27 -13.13 11.76
C LEU A 301 4.29 -12.03 12.24
N LEU A 302 4.66 -11.28 13.28
CA LEU A 302 3.92 -10.13 13.79
C LEU A 302 3.89 -8.97 12.78
N ALA A 303 5.05 -8.59 12.22
CA ALA A 303 5.13 -7.55 11.20
C ALA A 303 4.35 -7.93 9.93
N PHE A 304 4.39 -9.20 9.51
CA PHE A 304 3.59 -9.70 8.38
C PHE A 304 2.08 -9.58 8.63
N MET A 305 1.58 -9.95 9.81
CA MET A 305 0.16 -9.74 10.14
C MET A 305 -0.20 -8.25 10.20
N GLN A 306 0.68 -7.39 10.70
CA GLN A 306 0.43 -5.94 10.73
C GLN A 306 0.41 -5.29 9.34
N GLU A 307 1.22 -5.75 8.40
CA GLU A 307 1.19 -5.31 6.99
C GLU A 307 -0.06 -5.79 6.26
N THR A 308 -0.36 -7.08 6.37
CA THR A 308 -1.56 -7.66 5.75
C THR A 308 -2.85 -7.11 6.36
N ALA A 309 -2.90 -6.79 7.65
CA ALA A 309 -4.02 -6.09 8.30
C ALA A 309 -4.18 -4.61 7.87
N GLN A 310 -3.29 -4.08 7.03
CA GLN A 310 -3.30 -2.70 6.51
C GLN A 310 -3.53 -2.63 4.99
N GLY A 311 -3.81 -3.75 4.32
CA GLY A 311 -3.94 -3.79 2.85
C GLY A 311 -2.64 -4.07 2.11
N ILE A 312 -1.50 -4.22 2.80
CA ILE A 312 -0.19 -4.38 2.16
C ILE A 312 0.13 -5.87 2.03
N VAL A 313 0.22 -6.37 0.79
CA VAL A 313 0.43 -7.79 0.46
C VAL A 313 1.78 -7.97 -0.24
N ASP A 314 2.80 -8.29 0.55
CA ASP A 314 4.15 -8.59 0.07
C ASP A 314 4.25 -10.04 -0.46
N ALA A 315 4.33 -10.20 -1.79
CA ALA A 315 4.44 -11.51 -2.42
C ALA A 315 5.80 -12.20 -2.14
N GLY A 316 6.85 -11.43 -1.84
CA GLY A 316 8.14 -11.93 -1.38
C GLY A 316 8.02 -12.61 -0.01
N ARG A 317 7.32 -11.96 0.94
CA ARG A 317 7.02 -12.56 2.26
C ARG A 317 6.07 -13.75 2.17
N LEU A 318 5.04 -13.68 1.31
CA LEU A 318 4.18 -14.84 1.04
C LEU A 318 5.00 -16.05 0.55
N ALA A 319 5.99 -15.84 -0.32
CA ALA A 319 6.91 -16.89 -0.75
C ALA A 319 7.80 -17.42 0.39
N VAL A 320 8.33 -16.55 1.27
CA VAL A 320 9.09 -16.96 2.46
C VAL A 320 8.25 -17.88 3.36
N TYR A 321 7.01 -17.50 3.70
CA TYR A 321 6.16 -18.33 4.55
C TYR A 321 5.64 -19.60 3.85
N ALA A 322 5.43 -19.58 2.53
CA ALA A 322 5.17 -20.78 1.74
C ALA A 322 6.37 -21.75 1.76
N ALA A 323 7.61 -21.23 1.66
CA ALA A 323 8.83 -22.02 1.75
C ALA A 323 9.01 -22.63 3.16
N ALA A 324 8.76 -21.86 4.22
CA ALA A 324 8.80 -22.33 5.60
C ALA A 324 7.74 -23.42 5.86
N THR A 325 6.51 -23.23 5.35
CA THR A 325 5.41 -24.20 5.42
C THR A 325 5.79 -25.50 4.72
N ALA A 326 6.34 -25.42 3.50
CA ALA A 326 6.84 -26.59 2.77
C ALA A 326 8.01 -27.28 3.51
N GLY A 327 8.91 -26.51 4.12
CA GLY A 327 10.02 -27.02 4.92
C GLY A 327 9.56 -27.80 6.15
N ALA A 328 8.59 -27.28 6.90
CA ALA A 328 8.00 -27.96 8.04
C ALA A 328 7.30 -29.28 7.63
N LEU A 329 6.60 -29.31 6.50
CA LEU A 329 6.00 -30.54 5.96
C LEU A 329 7.05 -31.55 5.46
N VAL A 330 8.15 -31.08 4.86
CA VAL A 330 9.29 -31.93 4.46
C VAL A 330 9.97 -32.55 5.69
N LEU A 331 10.09 -31.79 6.78
CA LEU A 331 10.52 -32.33 8.08
C LEU A 331 9.52 -33.37 8.60
N ALA A 332 8.22 -33.05 8.66
CA ALA A 332 7.18 -33.97 9.14
C ALA A 332 7.24 -35.33 8.39
N VAL A 333 7.42 -35.30 7.07
CA VAL A 333 7.64 -36.50 6.26
C VAL A 333 8.90 -37.24 6.70
N ARG A 334 10.03 -36.55 6.89
CA ARG A 334 11.28 -37.18 7.35
C ARG A 334 11.15 -37.81 8.75
N TRP A 335 10.42 -37.21 9.67
CA TRP A 335 10.16 -37.77 11.02
C TRP A 335 9.21 -38.98 11.00
N THR A 336 8.45 -39.20 9.92
CA THR A 336 7.57 -40.39 9.76
C THR A 336 8.14 -41.53 8.91
N ASP A 337 9.25 -41.33 8.19
CA ASP A 337 9.85 -42.36 7.34
C ASP A 337 10.98 -43.12 8.09
N PRO A 338 10.74 -44.34 8.60
CA PRO A 338 11.76 -45.14 9.27
C PRO A 338 12.79 -45.73 8.29
N TYR A 339 12.50 -45.76 6.98
CA TYR A 339 13.34 -46.41 5.97
C TYR A 339 14.28 -45.44 5.25
N GLY A 340 14.24 -44.15 5.56
CA GLY A 340 14.95 -43.10 4.81
C GLY A 340 16.50 -43.23 4.80
N GLY A 341 17.11 -43.77 5.86
CA GLY A 341 18.57 -43.94 5.95
C GLY A 341 19.38 -42.63 5.77
N ARG A 342 20.61 -42.75 5.24
CA ARG A 342 21.47 -41.60 4.90
C ARG A 342 20.96 -40.84 3.67
N ASP A 343 20.56 -41.56 2.61
CA ASP A 343 20.05 -40.98 1.36
C ASP A 343 18.80 -40.09 1.57
N GLY A 344 17.88 -40.52 2.43
CA GLY A 344 16.69 -39.73 2.79
C GLY A 344 17.04 -38.46 3.55
N MET A 345 18.06 -38.51 4.42
CA MET A 345 18.58 -37.32 5.11
C MET A 345 19.20 -36.33 4.11
N LEU A 346 20.06 -36.81 3.20
CA LEU A 346 20.67 -35.99 2.16
C LEU A 346 19.61 -35.32 1.26
N ARG A 347 18.55 -36.04 0.90
CA ARG A 347 17.41 -35.46 0.15
C ARG A 347 16.64 -34.42 0.95
N THR A 348 16.42 -34.65 2.24
CA THR A 348 15.76 -33.70 3.14
C THR A 348 16.56 -32.39 3.21
N VAL A 349 17.88 -32.47 3.46
CA VAL A 349 18.76 -31.30 3.51
C VAL A 349 18.80 -30.57 2.16
N ALA A 350 18.90 -31.29 1.04
CA ALA A 350 18.90 -30.68 -0.29
C ALA A 350 17.59 -29.94 -0.60
N ILE A 351 16.43 -30.51 -0.24
CA ILE A 351 15.12 -29.86 -0.44
C ILE A 351 15.01 -28.60 0.43
N LEU A 352 15.42 -28.65 1.70
CA LEU A 352 15.42 -27.49 2.60
C LEU A 352 16.36 -26.38 2.09
N ALA A 353 17.56 -26.72 1.61
CA ALA A 353 18.48 -25.76 1.00
C ALA A 353 17.89 -25.09 -0.25
N CYS A 354 17.22 -25.85 -1.13
CA CYS A 354 16.51 -25.30 -2.28
C CYS A 354 15.34 -24.38 -1.88
N LEU A 355 14.59 -24.71 -0.82
CA LEU A 355 13.50 -23.86 -0.31
C LEU A 355 14.02 -22.54 0.27
N VAL A 356 15.12 -22.58 1.04
CA VAL A 356 15.78 -21.37 1.57
C VAL A 356 16.34 -20.49 0.46
N ALA A 357 17.01 -21.09 -0.54
CA ALA A 357 17.51 -20.37 -1.71
C ALA A 357 16.37 -19.73 -2.52
N TRP A 358 15.27 -20.46 -2.75
CA TRP A 358 14.10 -19.92 -3.43
C TRP A 358 13.44 -18.77 -2.65
N ALA A 359 13.29 -18.90 -1.32
CA ALA A 359 12.77 -17.84 -0.46
C ALA A 359 13.63 -16.56 -0.51
N GLY A 360 14.97 -16.72 -0.47
CA GLY A 360 15.90 -15.59 -0.58
C GLY A 360 15.88 -14.88 -1.93
N ILE A 361 15.64 -15.61 -3.02
CA ILE A 361 15.43 -15.05 -4.37
C ILE A 361 14.06 -14.37 -4.45
N ALA A 362 13.01 -15.03 -3.97
CA ALA A 362 11.64 -14.52 -4.02
C ALA A 362 11.47 -13.21 -3.23
N ARG A 363 12.07 -13.10 -2.03
CA ARG A 363 12.10 -11.87 -1.21
C ARG A 363 12.74 -10.66 -1.93
N ARG A 364 13.55 -10.89 -2.97
CA ARG A 364 14.28 -9.84 -3.71
C ARG A 364 13.64 -9.45 -5.04
N HIS A 365 12.75 -10.28 -5.60
CA HIS A 365 12.26 -10.12 -6.98
C HIS A 365 10.74 -10.19 -7.15
N LEU A 366 9.98 -10.57 -6.12
CA LEU A 366 8.52 -10.53 -6.19
C LEU A 366 7.98 -9.15 -5.79
N PRO A 367 6.94 -8.63 -6.48
CA PRO A 367 6.39 -7.31 -6.20
C PRO A 367 5.59 -7.27 -4.89
N ARG A 368 5.51 -6.09 -4.28
CA ARG A 368 4.61 -5.79 -3.17
C ARG A 368 3.33 -5.18 -3.73
N ALA A 369 2.18 -5.77 -3.42
CA ALA A 369 0.88 -5.28 -3.85
C ALA A 369 0.22 -4.45 -2.75
N ASP A 370 -0.46 -3.39 -3.16
CA ASP A 370 -1.33 -2.55 -2.32
C ASP A 370 -2.78 -2.87 -2.67
N TRP A 371 -3.56 -3.30 -1.69
CA TRP A 371 -4.96 -3.72 -1.86
C TRP A 371 -5.94 -2.70 -1.25
N THR A 372 -5.48 -1.57 -0.70
CA THR A 372 -6.34 -0.54 -0.12
C THR A 372 -7.27 0.11 -1.15
N SER A 373 -8.51 0.44 -0.77
CA SER A 373 -9.52 1.05 -1.66
C SER A 373 -9.01 2.34 -2.31
N SER A 374 -8.45 3.23 -1.47
CA SER A 374 -7.88 4.53 -1.82
C SER A 374 -6.41 4.45 -2.28
N ARG A 375 -5.87 3.23 -2.48
CA ARG A 375 -4.50 2.95 -2.95
C ARG A 375 -3.44 3.79 -2.23
N ILE A 376 -3.58 4.01 -0.91
CA ILE A 376 -2.96 5.13 -0.18
C ILE A 376 -1.46 5.27 -0.43
N TYR A 377 -0.75 4.15 -0.55
CA TYR A 377 0.70 4.12 -0.70
C TYR A 377 1.17 4.07 -2.17
N THR A 378 0.28 4.13 -3.15
CA THR A 378 0.63 4.02 -4.58
C THR A 378 1.02 5.38 -5.15
N VAL A 379 2.31 5.57 -5.46
CA VAL A 379 2.83 6.79 -6.10
C VAL A 379 2.04 7.08 -7.38
N SER A 380 1.46 8.28 -7.47
CA SER A 380 0.64 8.75 -8.58
C SER A 380 1.39 8.79 -9.91
N ASP A 381 0.65 8.85 -11.02
CA ASP A 381 1.23 9.01 -12.36
C ASP A 381 1.85 10.41 -12.56
N GLU A 382 1.51 11.40 -11.72
CA GLU A 382 2.13 12.73 -11.71
C GLU A 382 3.48 12.70 -10.97
N ALA A 383 3.52 12.23 -9.72
CA ALA A 383 4.76 12.03 -8.99
C ALA A 383 5.71 11.08 -9.75
N THR A 384 5.18 10.06 -10.43
CA THR A 384 5.95 9.17 -11.30
C THR A 384 6.62 9.93 -12.46
N ARG A 385 5.88 10.81 -13.14
CA ARG A 385 6.42 11.65 -14.22
C ARG A 385 7.49 12.61 -13.69
N TYR A 386 7.25 13.25 -12.56
CA TYR A 386 8.22 14.15 -11.92
C TYR A 386 9.52 13.43 -11.52
N LEU A 387 9.43 12.30 -10.82
CA LEU A 387 10.59 11.52 -10.37
C LEU A 387 11.43 10.96 -11.53
N ALA A 388 10.80 10.68 -12.68
CA ALA A 388 11.49 10.28 -13.90
C ALA A 388 12.18 11.46 -14.63
N ALA A 389 11.73 12.69 -14.41
CA ALA A 389 12.30 13.92 -14.98
C ALA A 389 13.39 14.58 -14.12
N LEU A 390 13.67 14.03 -12.93
CA LEU A 390 14.55 14.62 -11.91
C LEU A 390 15.99 14.83 -12.44
N ASP A 391 16.42 16.09 -12.62
CA ASP A 391 17.69 16.44 -13.27
C ASP A 391 18.93 16.26 -12.36
N ARG A 392 18.73 16.30 -11.04
CA ARG A 392 19.75 16.28 -9.98
C ARG A 392 19.48 15.19 -8.95
N ASP A 393 20.51 14.81 -8.21
CA ASP A 393 20.38 13.93 -7.05
C ASP A 393 19.72 14.68 -5.88
N VAL A 394 18.76 14.04 -5.23
CA VAL A 394 18.06 14.55 -4.03
C VAL A 394 18.29 13.57 -2.88
N ARG A 395 18.73 14.08 -1.73
CA ARG A 395 18.85 13.32 -0.48
C ARG A 395 17.70 13.67 0.45
N VAL A 396 17.14 12.65 1.09
CA VAL A 396 16.12 12.78 2.13
C VAL A 396 16.59 12.07 3.39
N ASP A 397 16.87 12.82 4.45
CA ASP A 397 17.14 12.26 5.79
C ASP A 397 15.86 12.38 6.64
N VAL A 398 15.25 11.25 7.00
CA VAL A 398 14.03 11.18 7.81
C VAL A 398 14.38 11.03 9.29
N LEU A 399 14.04 12.05 10.08
CA LEU A 399 14.32 12.22 11.51
C LEU A 399 13.01 12.31 12.30
N VAL A 400 12.17 11.29 12.13
CA VAL A 400 10.93 11.11 12.87
C VAL A 400 11.19 10.05 13.97
N PRO A 401 10.85 10.29 15.24
CA PRO A 401 11.05 9.29 16.30
C PRO A 401 10.22 8.04 16.04
N SER A 402 10.70 6.88 16.47
CA SER A 402 9.99 5.61 16.27
C SER A 402 8.75 5.49 17.17
N VAL A 403 8.75 6.20 18.29
CA VAL A 403 7.70 6.20 19.31
C VAL A 403 7.39 7.64 19.74
N LEU A 404 6.13 7.95 20.03
CA LEU A 404 5.71 9.22 20.62
C LEU A 404 5.82 9.16 22.16
N ALA A 405 5.79 10.31 22.83
CA ALA A 405 6.03 10.49 24.28
C ALA A 405 5.05 9.79 25.27
N ALA A 406 4.26 8.83 24.79
CA ALA A 406 3.34 7.99 25.56
C ALA A 406 3.42 6.50 25.16
N ASP A 407 4.60 6.04 24.74
CA ASP A 407 4.91 4.69 24.23
C ASP A 407 4.07 4.25 23.01
N GLN A 408 3.48 5.19 22.28
CA GLN A 408 2.67 4.91 21.09
C GLN A 408 3.53 4.96 19.81
N PRO A 409 3.49 3.94 18.92
CA PRO A 409 4.24 3.96 17.67
C PRO A 409 3.88 5.17 16.80
N ASN A 410 4.89 5.91 16.33
CA ASN A 410 4.66 7.12 15.54
C ASN A 410 4.05 6.75 14.16
N PRO A 411 2.84 7.24 13.81
CA PRO A 411 2.19 6.88 12.54
C PRO A 411 2.96 7.38 11.32
N LEU A 412 3.57 8.58 11.42
CA LEU A 412 4.30 9.23 10.32
C LEU A 412 5.53 8.42 9.91
N ARG A 413 6.27 7.85 10.87
CA ARG A 413 7.49 7.05 10.62
C ARG A 413 7.25 5.97 9.55
N ARG A 414 6.13 5.23 9.67
CA ARG A 414 5.77 4.12 8.76
C ARG A 414 5.14 4.59 7.46
N GLU A 415 4.37 5.69 7.51
CA GLU A 415 3.68 6.23 6.33
C GLU A 415 4.69 6.91 5.39
N LEU A 416 5.69 7.63 5.93
CA LEU A 416 6.86 8.13 5.20
C LEU A 416 7.76 7.00 4.68
N ASP A 417 8.02 5.96 5.48
CA ASP A 417 8.84 4.82 5.07
C ASP A 417 8.28 4.09 3.83
N GLU A 418 6.95 3.88 3.77
CA GLU A 418 6.32 3.26 2.61
C GLU A 418 6.33 4.18 1.37
N VAL A 419 6.01 5.47 1.52
CA VAL A 419 5.99 6.43 0.41
C VAL A 419 7.39 6.65 -0.16
N LEU A 420 8.37 7.00 0.68
CA LEU A 420 9.74 7.29 0.23
C LEU A 420 10.44 6.08 -0.39
N ARG A 421 10.23 4.86 0.14
CA ARG A 421 10.75 3.64 -0.52
C ARG A 421 10.13 3.43 -1.89
N ARG A 422 8.84 3.69 -2.05
CA ARG A 422 8.16 3.55 -3.36
C ARG A 422 8.55 4.64 -4.34
N MET A 423 8.84 5.86 -3.89
CA MET A 423 9.42 6.93 -4.71
C MET A 423 10.86 6.57 -5.16
N ALA A 424 11.71 6.13 -4.23
CA ALA A 424 13.09 5.74 -4.53
C ALA A 424 13.15 4.53 -5.48
N ALA A 425 12.18 3.61 -5.40
CA ALA A 425 12.03 2.52 -6.35
C ALA A 425 11.61 2.95 -7.78
N ARG A 426 11.41 4.25 -8.05
CA ARG A 426 11.17 4.81 -9.40
C ARG A 426 12.35 5.59 -9.98
N THR A 427 13.34 6.00 -9.17
CA THR A 427 14.47 6.81 -9.65
C THR A 427 15.72 6.61 -8.81
N ASP A 428 16.84 6.26 -9.45
CA ASP A 428 18.15 6.06 -8.80
C ASP A 428 18.73 7.35 -8.19
N ARG A 429 18.11 8.51 -8.47
CA ARG A 429 18.54 9.85 -8.02
C ARG A 429 17.99 10.27 -6.66
N LEU A 430 17.08 9.49 -6.07
CA LEU A 430 16.49 9.78 -4.76
C LEU A 430 17.13 8.92 -3.66
N VAL A 431 18.06 9.52 -2.90
CA VAL A 431 18.79 8.86 -1.82
C VAL A 431 18.09 9.09 -0.49
N VAL A 432 17.27 8.12 -0.07
CA VAL A 432 16.54 8.16 1.21
C VAL A 432 17.34 7.48 2.32
N ARG A 433 17.42 8.13 3.49
CA ARG A 433 17.97 7.56 4.72
C ARG A 433 17.00 7.78 5.88
N PHE A 434 16.80 6.75 6.70
CA PHE A 434 16.13 6.86 7.98
C PHE A 434 17.18 6.87 9.08
N VAL A 435 17.07 7.83 9.99
CA VAL A 435 17.88 7.97 11.21
C VAL A 435 16.88 8.00 12.37
N ASP A 436 17.14 7.28 13.46
CA ASP A 436 16.21 7.23 14.59
C ASP A 436 16.69 8.21 15.67
N PRO A 437 16.03 9.35 15.92
CA PRO A 437 16.55 10.36 16.84
C PRO A 437 16.68 9.84 18.29
N ASP A 438 15.95 8.78 18.64
CA ASP A 438 15.99 8.13 19.95
C ASP A 438 17.20 7.20 20.13
N ARG A 439 17.78 6.71 19.02
CA ARG A 439 18.94 5.77 19.00
C ARG A 439 20.23 6.42 18.49
N ASP A 440 20.13 7.23 17.45
CA ASP A 440 21.22 7.86 16.69
C ASP A 440 21.35 9.37 17.02
N ARG A 441 21.04 9.75 18.27
CA ARG A 441 20.80 11.15 18.69
C ARG A 441 21.86 12.16 18.24
N GLU A 442 23.14 11.82 18.35
CA GLU A 442 24.25 12.71 17.95
C GLU A 442 24.23 13.02 16.44
N GLU A 443 23.92 12.04 15.59
CA GLU A 443 23.74 12.31 14.16
C GLU A 443 22.43 13.08 13.89
N ALA A 444 21.34 12.79 14.60
CA ALA A 444 20.10 13.53 14.47
C ALA A 444 20.28 15.03 14.78
N GLU A 445 20.92 15.36 15.91
CA GLU A 445 21.21 16.74 16.31
C GLU A 445 22.21 17.43 15.36
N ALA A 446 23.22 16.72 14.85
CA ALA A 446 24.13 17.25 13.84
C ALA A 446 23.43 17.55 12.49
N ARG A 447 22.41 16.77 12.13
CA ARG A 447 21.65 16.95 10.87
C ARG A 447 20.69 18.15 10.94
N ILE A 448 19.89 18.26 11.99
CA ILE A 448 18.94 19.38 12.14
C ILE A 448 19.67 20.73 12.27
N ALA A 449 20.83 20.77 12.94
CA ALA A 449 21.64 21.98 13.07
C ALA A 449 22.12 22.50 11.70
N ALA A 450 22.40 21.62 10.74
CA ALA A 450 22.76 22.01 9.38
C ALA A 450 21.59 22.65 8.59
N PHE A 451 20.35 22.51 9.07
CA PHE A 451 19.15 23.11 8.50
C PHE A 451 18.65 24.32 9.32
N GLY A 452 19.40 24.74 10.36
CA GLY A 452 19.03 25.85 11.23
C GLY A 452 17.92 25.53 12.24
N LEU A 453 17.62 24.24 12.43
CA LEU A 453 16.56 23.75 13.32
C LEU A 453 17.09 23.44 14.73
N SER A 454 16.19 23.41 15.71
CA SER A 454 16.48 23.15 17.11
C SER A 454 16.24 21.67 17.49
N PRO A 455 16.82 21.18 18.59
CA PRO A 455 16.50 19.84 19.12
C PRO A 455 15.02 19.63 19.50
N ALA A 456 14.22 20.69 19.66
CA ALA A 456 12.78 20.57 19.89
C ALA A 456 12.03 20.11 18.63
N ASP A 457 12.51 20.45 17.43
CA ASP A 457 11.90 20.07 16.15
C ASP A 457 11.98 18.55 15.89
N LEU A 458 12.82 17.81 16.63
CA LEU A 458 12.86 16.33 16.58
C LEU A 458 11.67 15.66 17.28
N VAL A 459 10.99 16.33 18.22
CA VAL A 459 9.97 15.70 19.08
C VAL A 459 8.71 15.34 18.28
N GLU A 460 8.31 16.20 17.35
CA GLU A 460 7.19 15.93 16.42
C GLU A 460 7.66 15.11 15.20
N GLY A 461 8.96 15.20 14.90
CA GLY A 461 9.62 14.53 13.78
C GLY A 461 9.72 15.41 12.55
N VAL A 462 10.88 15.36 11.88
CA VAL A 462 11.21 16.20 10.73
C VAL A 462 11.76 15.37 9.57
N VAL A 463 11.44 15.77 8.33
CA VAL A 463 12.03 15.25 7.11
C VAL A 463 12.93 16.33 6.52
N LEU A 464 14.22 16.04 6.37
CA LEU A 464 15.19 16.96 5.80
C LEU A 464 15.46 16.60 4.34
N VAL A 465 15.36 17.58 3.44
CA VAL A 465 15.54 17.42 2.00
C VAL A 465 16.68 18.33 1.54
N GLU A 466 17.71 17.76 0.91
CA GLU A 466 18.81 18.55 0.30
C GLU A 466 19.15 18.07 -1.12
N SER A 467 19.61 19.01 -1.96
CA SER A 467 20.17 18.73 -3.29
C SER A 467 21.37 19.64 -3.57
N GLY A 468 22.26 19.18 -4.44
CA GLY A 468 23.47 19.91 -4.87
C GLY A 468 24.77 19.51 -4.18
N GLU A 469 25.87 20.08 -4.69
CA GLU A 469 27.23 19.78 -4.26
C GLU A 469 27.56 20.33 -2.85
N PRO A 470 28.51 19.72 -2.11
CA PRO A 470 28.98 20.26 -0.85
C PRO A 470 29.42 21.74 -0.97
N GLY A 471 28.77 22.63 -0.22
CA GLY A 471 29.01 24.08 -0.25
C GLY A 471 28.03 24.89 -1.11
N ARG A 472 27.20 24.25 -1.96
CA ARG A 472 26.11 24.89 -2.72
C ARG A 472 24.80 24.08 -2.63
N ARG A 473 24.50 23.57 -1.43
CA ARG A 473 23.29 22.78 -1.20
C ARG A 473 22.07 23.65 -0.97
N ARG A 474 21.01 23.39 -1.73
CA ARG A 474 19.65 23.82 -1.36
C ARG A 474 19.12 22.87 -0.29
N ARG A 475 18.40 23.43 0.68
CA ARG A 475 17.87 22.73 1.86
C ARG A 475 16.44 23.15 2.12
N VAL A 476 15.58 22.17 2.37
CA VAL A 476 14.18 22.34 2.78
C VAL A 476 13.91 21.32 3.89
N HIS A 477 13.07 21.69 4.86
CA HIS A 477 12.57 20.75 5.87
C HIS A 477 11.06 20.65 5.77
N LEU A 478 10.50 19.49 6.15
CA LEU A 478 9.07 19.27 6.32
C LEU A 478 8.82 18.76 7.75
N ARG A 479 7.90 19.39 8.46
CA ARG A 479 7.43 19.07 9.82
C ARG A 479 6.21 18.14 9.74
N ALA A 480 5.72 17.67 10.89
CA ALA A 480 4.47 16.91 10.94
C ALA A 480 3.27 17.66 10.31
N PRO A 481 2.99 18.96 10.60
CA PRO A 481 1.87 19.68 9.97
C PRO A 481 1.94 19.76 8.43
N ASP A 482 3.14 19.83 7.87
CA ASP A 482 3.37 19.92 6.41
C ASP A 482 3.04 18.59 5.68
N LEU A 483 2.88 17.51 6.45
CA LEU A 483 2.64 16.14 5.98
C LEU A 483 1.26 15.59 6.40
N VAL A 484 0.63 16.14 7.44
CA VAL A 484 -0.71 15.73 7.90
C VAL A 484 -1.64 16.89 8.22
N THR A 485 -2.81 16.89 7.58
CA THR A 485 -3.92 17.78 7.93
C THR A 485 -4.58 17.28 9.21
N TYR A 486 -4.60 18.10 10.26
CA TYR A 486 -5.33 17.80 11.49
C TYR A 486 -6.78 18.32 11.43
N ALA A 487 -7.69 17.64 12.10
CA ALA A 487 -9.09 18.04 12.22
C ALA A 487 -9.22 19.33 13.02
N ALA A 488 -10.09 20.23 12.55
CA ALA A 488 -10.55 21.41 13.27
C ALA A 488 -11.97 21.21 13.84
N GLY A 489 -12.46 22.18 14.61
CA GLY A 489 -13.84 22.24 15.11
C GLY A 489 -14.07 21.71 16.54
N PRO A 490 -15.31 21.82 17.08
CA PRO A 490 -15.62 21.59 18.50
C PRO A 490 -15.22 20.21 19.02
N ASP A 491 -15.38 19.16 18.20
CA ASP A 491 -15.05 17.78 18.55
C ASP A 491 -13.56 17.56 18.91
N VAL A 492 -12.67 18.45 18.44
CA VAL A 492 -11.22 18.41 18.71
C VAL A 492 -10.95 18.71 20.19
N ALA A 493 -11.74 19.59 20.82
CA ALA A 493 -11.60 19.89 22.25
C ALA A 493 -11.93 18.70 23.17
N VAL A 494 -12.65 17.69 22.65
CA VAL A 494 -13.04 16.48 23.37
C VAL A 494 -12.15 15.28 23.02
N SER A 495 -11.53 15.27 21.84
CA SER A 495 -10.82 14.08 21.29
C SER A 495 -9.37 14.32 20.83
N GLY A 496 -8.84 15.53 21.01
CA GLY A 496 -7.48 15.91 20.63
C GLY A 496 -7.28 16.16 19.13
N PRO A 497 -6.06 16.54 18.71
CA PRO A 497 -5.71 16.70 17.30
C PRO A 497 -5.75 15.35 16.58
N ARG A 498 -6.57 15.23 15.54
CA ARG A 498 -6.83 13.99 14.78
C ARG A 498 -6.36 14.17 13.34
N VAL A 499 -5.54 13.27 12.80
CA VAL A 499 -5.14 13.34 11.37
C VAL A 499 -6.32 12.96 10.46
N VAL A 500 -6.70 13.88 9.57
CA VAL A 500 -7.79 13.73 8.58
C VAL A 500 -7.26 13.28 7.22
N ALA A 501 -6.10 13.80 6.80
CA ALA A 501 -5.47 13.47 5.52
C ALA A 501 -3.95 13.42 5.66
N PHE A 502 -3.29 12.68 4.77
CA PHE A 502 -1.82 12.58 4.71
C PHE A 502 -1.33 13.06 3.34
N ASP A 503 -0.61 14.18 3.32
CA ASP A 503 0.09 14.70 2.14
C ASP A 503 1.57 14.26 2.12
N GLY A 504 1.82 12.99 2.39
CA GLY A 504 3.17 12.45 2.23
C GLY A 504 3.68 12.52 0.79
N GLU A 505 2.80 12.42 -0.21
CA GLU A 505 3.21 12.35 -1.61
C GLU A 505 3.46 13.75 -2.21
N GLY A 506 2.53 14.70 -2.05
CA GLY A 506 2.62 16.03 -2.63
C GLY A 506 3.66 16.91 -1.93
N ALA A 507 3.68 16.92 -0.59
CA ALA A 507 4.66 17.71 0.17
C ALA A 507 6.11 17.30 -0.13
N LEU A 508 6.37 16.00 -0.29
CA LEU A 508 7.69 15.51 -0.70
C LEU A 508 8.05 15.99 -2.12
N VAL A 509 7.14 15.88 -3.10
CA VAL A 509 7.44 16.32 -4.48
C VAL A 509 7.61 17.85 -4.55
N ARG A 510 6.84 18.64 -3.78
CA ARG A 510 7.04 20.10 -3.64
C ARG A 510 8.41 20.43 -3.06
N ALA A 511 8.83 19.74 -1.99
CA ALA A 511 10.16 19.90 -1.41
C ALA A 511 11.27 19.49 -2.39
N PHE A 512 11.09 18.42 -3.17
CA PHE A 512 12.04 18.00 -4.21
C PHE A 512 12.19 19.08 -5.29
N ALA A 513 11.10 19.67 -5.77
CA ALA A 513 11.14 20.77 -6.74
C ALA A 513 11.87 22.01 -6.19
N ARG A 514 11.61 22.38 -4.93
CA ARG A 514 12.25 23.53 -4.27
C ARG A 514 13.77 23.36 -4.11
N VAL A 515 14.27 22.14 -3.87
CA VAL A 515 15.73 21.89 -3.82
C VAL A 515 16.40 21.70 -5.18
N THR A 516 15.71 21.20 -6.21
CA THR A 516 16.30 21.03 -7.55
C THR A 516 16.33 22.33 -8.35
N ARG A 517 15.37 23.24 -8.19
CA ARG A 517 15.32 24.58 -8.82
C ARG A 517 16.66 25.32 -8.73
N THR A 518 17.01 26.08 -9.77
CA THR A 518 18.26 26.87 -9.84
C THR A 518 18.24 28.09 -8.92
N ARG A 519 17.08 28.73 -8.83
CA ARG A 519 16.74 29.87 -7.95
C ARG A 519 15.27 29.75 -7.56
N ASP A 520 14.89 30.46 -6.51
CA ASP A 520 13.47 30.63 -6.17
C ASP A 520 12.88 31.75 -7.06
N PRO A 521 11.63 31.65 -7.54
CA PRO A 521 11.00 32.73 -8.31
C PRO A 521 10.44 33.82 -7.38
N GLU A 522 10.56 35.06 -7.81
CA GLU A 522 10.01 36.24 -7.11
C GLU A 522 8.58 36.53 -7.60
N VAL A 523 7.59 36.31 -6.74
CA VAL A 523 6.18 36.66 -6.98
C VAL A 523 5.89 37.99 -6.28
N CYS A 524 5.43 38.96 -7.05
CA CYS A 524 5.19 40.31 -6.59
C CYS A 524 3.69 40.63 -6.59
N ILE A 525 3.14 41.20 -5.52
CA ILE A 525 1.69 41.44 -5.34
C ILE A 525 1.41 42.94 -5.31
N THR A 526 0.41 43.45 -6.04
CA THR A 526 0.07 44.88 -5.99
C THR A 526 -0.57 45.30 -4.66
N GLN A 527 -0.23 46.49 -4.19
CA GLN A 527 -0.64 47.04 -2.90
C GLN A 527 -0.81 48.55 -2.95
N GLY A 528 -1.74 49.09 -2.15
CA GLY A 528 -1.88 50.53 -1.90
C GLY A 528 -2.98 51.24 -2.70
N HIS A 529 -3.71 50.53 -3.56
CA HIS A 529 -4.73 51.07 -4.48
C HIS A 529 -6.14 50.57 -4.15
N GLY A 530 -6.32 50.05 -2.93
CA GLY A 530 -7.55 49.42 -2.45
C GLY A 530 -7.52 47.89 -2.46
N GLU A 531 -6.43 47.26 -2.93
CA GLU A 531 -6.22 45.82 -2.72
C GLU A 531 -6.19 45.49 -1.21
N PRO A 532 -6.71 44.33 -0.77
CA PRO A 532 -6.62 43.92 0.63
C PRO A 532 -5.16 43.73 1.07
N ASP A 533 -4.86 43.97 2.34
CA ASP A 533 -3.49 43.90 2.88
C ASP A 533 -2.94 42.46 2.84
N VAL A 534 -1.76 42.31 2.24
CA VAL A 534 -1.05 41.03 2.10
C VAL A 534 -0.67 40.43 3.46
N THR A 535 -0.42 41.26 4.47
CA THR A 535 -0.05 40.84 5.84
C THR A 535 -1.24 40.73 6.79
N SER A 536 -2.44 41.16 6.37
CA SER A 536 -3.64 41.13 7.19
C SER A 536 -4.20 39.70 7.31
N LEU A 537 -4.51 39.30 8.54
CA LEU A 537 -5.24 38.07 8.90
C LEU A 537 -6.78 38.28 8.93
N ALA A 538 -7.30 39.44 8.49
CA ALA A 538 -8.73 39.69 8.45
C ALA A 538 -9.42 38.74 7.44
N PRO A 539 -10.52 38.03 7.78
CA PRO A 539 -11.09 37.00 6.91
C PRO A 539 -11.52 37.50 5.51
N TYR A 540 -12.13 38.68 5.43
CA TYR A 540 -12.70 39.22 4.19
C TYR A 540 -11.96 40.48 3.68
N ASP A 541 -10.81 40.82 4.29
CA ASP A 541 -10.05 42.04 3.99
C ASP A 541 -8.55 41.84 4.28
N GLY A 542 -8.01 40.72 3.81
CA GLY A 542 -6.62 40.34 4.01
C GLY A 542 -6.23 39.09 3.22
N LEU A 543 -4.94 38.98 2.89
CA LEU A 543 -4.37 37.94 2.02
C LEU A 543 -3.22 37.16 2.67
N ALA A 544 -3.06 37.19 4.00
CA ALA A 544 -1.98 36.46 4.70
C ALA A 544 -1.94 34.96 4.33
N HIS A 545 -3.08 34.28 4.22
CA HIS A 545 -3.16 32.88 3.78
C HIS A 545 -2.72 32.66 2.31
N PHE A 546 -2.72 33.71 1.49
CA PHE A 546 -2.19 33.71 0.13
C PHE A 546 -0.68 33.95 0.13
N GLU A 547 -0.17 34.88 0.95
CA GLU A 547 1.28 35.03 1.15
C GLU A 547 1.92 33.74 1.68
N ASP A 548 1.32 33.11 2.70
CA ASP A 548 1.78 31.83 3.23
C ASP A 548 1.75 30.72 2.17
N LEU A 549 0.66 30.62 1.38
CA LEU A 549 0.57 29.69 0.25
C LEU A 549 1.73 29.88 -0.75
N LEU A 550 2.12 31.12 -1.05
CA LEU A 550 3.25 31.39 -1.95
C LEU A 550 4.60 30.98 -1.33
N ARG A 551 4.79 31.25 -0.03
CA ARG A 551 6.00 30.90 0.72
C ARG A 551 6.16 29.37 0.90
N ASP A 552 5.05 28.64 1.03
CA ASP A 552 4.99 27.17 1.08
C ASP A 552 5.52 26.56 -0.23
N GLU A 553 4.96 27.00 -1.38
CA GLU A 553 5.37 26.58 -2.73
C GLU A 553 6.79 27.07 -3.14
N GLY A 554 7.41 27.86 -2.27
CA GLY A 554 8.80 28.28 -2.36
C GLY A 554 9.06 29.47 -3.28
N TYR A 555 8.09 30.37 -3.39
CA TYR A 555 8.30 31.68 -4.00
C TYR A 555 8.85 32.67 -2.98
N GLY A 556 9.68 33.62 -3.44
CA GLY A 556 9.87 34.89 -2.74
C GLY A 556 8.62 35.75 -2.93
N VAL A 557 8.20 36.49 -1.90
CA VAL A 557 7.02 37.36 -1.95
C VAL A 557 7.43 38.79 -1.66
N ARG A 558 7.03 39.72 -2.54
CA ARG A 558 7.19 41.16 -2.36
C ARG A 558 5.92 41.91 -2.72
N THR A 559 5.77 43.12 -2.19
CA THR A 559 4.67 44.04 -2.53
C THR A 559 5.13 45.06 -3.57
N VAL A 560 4.17 45.54 -4.39
CA VAL A 560 4.39 46.53 -5.46
C VAL A 560 3.42 47.67 -5.27
N VAL A 561 3.95 48.83 -4.88
CA VAL A 561 3.19 50.08 -4.68
C VAL A 561 3.46 51.06 -5.84
N SER A 562 4.62 50.95 -6.46
CA SER A 562 5.07 51.77 -7.59
C SER A 562 5.72 50.92 -8.68
N LYS A 563 5.89 51.50 -9.87
CA LYS A 563 6.60 50.85 -10.99
C LYS A 563 8.00 50.33 -10.64
N GLY A 564 8.73 51.00 -9.74
CA GLY A 564 10.09 50.59 -9.36
C GLY A 564 10.15 49.26 -8.61
N ASP A 565 9.11 48.95 -7.83
CA ASP A 565 9.06 47.75 -6.99
C ASP A 565 8.91 46.46 -7.83
N ALA A 566 8.36 46.58 -9.04
CA ALA A 566 8.19 45.49 -10.01
C ALA A 566 9.51 45.02 -10.68
N GLU A 567 10.64 45.70 -10.41
CA GLU A 567 11.94 45.19 -10.84
C GLU A 567 12.30 43.89 -10.10
N GLY A 568 13.08 43.02 -10.76
CA GLY A 568 13.43 41.68 -10.25
C GLY A 568 12.30 40.64 -10.19
N CYS A 569 11.02 41.01 -10.27
CA CYS A 569 9.89 40.07 -10.20
C CYS A 569 9.82 39.11 -11.42
N ASP A 570 9.49 37.84 -11.19
CA ASP A 570 9.26 36.84 -12.25
C ASP A 570 7.79 36.77 -12.65
N ALA A 571 6.90 36.87 -11.66
CA ALA A 571 5.47 37.01 -11.84
C ALA A 571 4.94 38.20 -11.03
N LEU A 572 3.94 38.88 -11.59
CA LEU A 572 3.19 39.93 -10.91
C LEU A 572 1.75 39.47 -10.71
N VAL A 573 1.21 39.67 -9.50
CA VAL A 573 -0.17 39.34 -9.12
C VAL A 573 -0.90 40.63 -8.80
N VAL A 574 -1.92 40.93 -9.59
CA VAL A 574 -2.84 42.04 -9.34
C VAL A 574 -4.00 41.47 -8.52
N ALA A 575 -4.08 41.86 -7.24
CA ALA A 575 -4.88 41.15 -6.23
C ALA A 575 -6.13 41.94 -5.78
N GLY A 576 -7.13 42.02 -6.66
CA GLY A 576 -8.43 42.63 -6.35
C GLY A 576 -8.47 44.16 -6.29
N PRO A 577 -8.05 44.88 -7.35
CA PRO A 577 -8.09 46.33 -7.40
C PRO A 577 -9.55 46.83 -7.36
N LYS A 578 -9.89 47.58 -6.31
CA LYS A 578 -11.26 48.09 -6.04
C LYS A 578 -11.62 49.36 -6.84
N GLY A 579 -10.76 49.74 -7.78
CA GLY A 579 -10.87 50.90 -8.64
C GLY A 579 -9.67 50.98 -9.60
N PRO A 580 -9.50 52.08 -10.33
CA PRO A 580 -8.49 52.18 -11.38
C PRO A 580 -7.06 52.25 -10.80
N LEU A 581 -6.21 51.31 -11.20
CA LEU A 581 -4.80 51.30 -10.82
C LEU A 581 -4.04 52.53 -11.35
N PRO A 582 -3.04 53.07 -10.61
CA PRO A 582 -2.19 54.15 -11.10
C PRO A 582 -1.50 53.84 -12.43
N GLU A 583 -1.22 54.87 -13.22
CA GLU A 583 -0.64 54.73 -14.56
C GLU A 583 0.75 54.07 -14.56
N ASP A 584 1.58 54.31 -13.55
CA ASP A 584 2.90 53.70 -13.44
C ASP A 584 2.82 52.20 -13.09
N VAL A 585 1.92 51.83 -12.17
CA VAL A 585 1.64 50.43 -11.82
C VAL A 585 1.05 49.68 -13.01
N ARG A 586 0.08 50.27 -13.74
CA ARG A 586 -0.44 49.70 -14.99
C ARG A 586 0.64 49.54 -16.05
N ALA A 587 1.51 50.54 -16.21
CA ALA A 587 2.66 50.43 -17.11
C ALA A 587 3.61 49.30 -16.69
N ALA A 588 3.81 49.07 -15.39
CA ALA A 588 4.63 47.95 -14.88
C ALA A 588 4.00 46.58 -15.21
N VAL A 589 2.67 46.44 -15.07
CA VAL A 589 1.93 45.20 -15.41
C VAL A 589 2.15 44.79 -16.87
N PHE A 590 1.89 45.70 -17.81
CA PHE A 590 2.00 45.36 -19.23
C PHE A 590 3.45 45.34 -19.74
N GLU A 591 4.35 46.15 -19.18
CA GLU A 591 5.78 46.03 -19.47
C GLU A 591 6.38 44.71 -18.97
N ALA A 592 5.86 44.12 -17.88
CA ALA A 592 6.26 42.77 -17.46
C ALA A 592 5.89 41.73 -18.53
N LEU A 593 4.65 41.73 -19.03
CA LEU A 593 4.20 40.85 -20.12
C LEU A 593 5.02 41.03 -21.40
N ASP A 594 5.26 42.27 -21.79
CA ASP A 594 5.98 42.62 -23.03
C ASP A 594 7.48 42.29 -22.93
N ARG A 595 8.03 42.20 -21.70
CA ARG A 595 9.37 41.68 -21.38
C ARG A 595 9.42 40.15 -21.16
N GLY A 596 8.34 39.41 -21.41
CA GLY A 596 8.33 37.94 -21.32
C GLY A 596 8.02 37.36 -19.93
N ARG A 597 7.53 38.16 -18.98
CA ARG A 597 7.21 37.73 -17.60
C ARG A 597 5.75 37.31 -17.44
N GLY A 598 5.40 36.77 -16.28
CA GLY A 598 4.03 36.40 -15.94
C GLY A 598 3.21 37.51 -15.28
N VAL A 599 1.91 37.56 -15.58
CA VAL A 599 0.92 38.34 -14.84
C VAL A 599 -0.31 37.48 -14.54
N ALA A 600 -0.71 37.41 -13.27
CA ALA A 600 -2.01 36.92 -12.85
C ALA A 600 -2.88 38.10 -12.38
N LEU A 601 -4.02 38.31 -13.04
CA LEU A 601 -4.99 39.34 -12.72
C LEU A 601 -6.20 38.69 -12.05
N PHE A 602 -6.38 38.93 -10.76
CA PHE A 602 -7.57 38.53 -10.02
C PHE A 602 -8.45 39.77 -9.82
N ALA A 603 -9.58 39.84 -10.51
CA ALA A 603 -10.44 41.02 -10.52
C ALA A 603 -11.92 40.62 -10.68
N GLY A 604 -12.70 40.81 -9.60
CA GLY A 604 -14.13 40.55 -9.55
C GLY A 604 -15.01 41.79 -9.61
N ALA A 605 -16.32 41.57 -9.47
CA ALA A 605 -17.34 42.58 -9.60
C ALA A 605 -17.36 43.53 -8.38
N VAL A 606 -16.88 44.76 -8.58
CA VAL A 606 -16.88 45.81 -7.55
C VAL A 606 -18.14 46.66 -7.69
N LEU A 607 -19.17 46.34 -6.88
CA LEU A 607 -20.45 47.05 -6.86
C LEU A 607 -20.32 48.45 -6.25
N LEU A 608 -20.43 49.49 -7.09
CA LEU A 608 -20.36 50.88 -6.65
C LEU A 608 -21.66 51.34 -5.95
N ARG A 609 -21.53 52.17 -4.90
CA ARG A 609 -22.67 52.79 -4.22
C ARG A 609 -23.28 53.91 -5.07
N GLY A 610 -24.58 53.84 -5.33
CA GLY A 610 -25.31 54.88 -6.07
C GLY A 610 -24.91 55.03 -7.54
N ARG A 611 -24.44 53.94 -8.16
CA ARG A 611 -24.07 53.85 -9.59
C ARG A 611 -24.52 52.50 -10.12
N ASP A 612 -25.10 52.48 -11.30
CA ASP A 612 -25.59 51.23 -11.90
C ASP A 612 -24.61 50.81 -13.00
N ARG A 613 -23.37 50.62 -12.56
CA ARG A 613 -22.20 50.12 -13.29
C ARG A 613 -21.16 49.59 -12.29
N LEU A 614 -20.23 48.74 -12.73
CA LEU A 614 -19.12 48.25 -11.92
C LEU A 614 -17.99 49.30 -11.82
N ALA A 615 -16.98 49.03 -10.99
CA ALA A 615 -15.77 49.85 -10.96
C ALA A 615 -14.80 49.44 -12.08
N ASP A 616 -14.30 50.42 -12.82
CA ASP A 616 -13.22 50.20 -13.79
C ASP A 616 -11.92 49.87 -13.03
N HIS A 617 -11.20 48.81 -13.41
CA HIS A 617 -9.87 48.49 -12.85
C HIS A 617 -8.74 49.29 -13.53
N GLY A 618 -9.06 49.97 -14.64
CA GLY A 618 -8.14 50.76 -15.45
C GLY A 618 -7.28 49.92 -16.40
N LEU A 619 -7.54 48.61 -16.50
CA LEU A 619 -6.81 47.63 -17.30
C LEU A 619 -7.56 47.23 -18.58
N GLU A 620 -8.86 47.57 -18.65
CA GLU A 620 -9.82 47.14 -19.66
C GLU A 620 -9.33 47.37 -21.11
N ASP A 621 -8.96 48.60 -21.46
CA ASP A 621 -8.43 48.96 -22.80
C ASP A 621 -7.16 48.15 -23.18
N GLN A 622 -6.36 47.78 -22.18
CA GLN A 622 -5.08 47.10 -22.37
C GLN A 622 -5.23 45.58 -22.41
N LEU A 623 -6.34 45.03 -21.90
CA LEU A 623 -6.73 43.62 -22.03
C LEU A 623 -7.40 43.35 -23.39
N ALA A 624 -8.08 44.33 -23.96
CA ALA A 624 -8.65 44.23 -25.31
C ALA A 624 -7.59 43.89 -26.39
N ARG A 625 -6.32 44.30 -26.21
CA ARG A 625 -5.20 43.92 -27.09
C ARG A 625 -4.91 42.40 -27.11
N PHE A 626 -5.43 41.67 -26.14
CA PHE A 626 -5.36 40.22 -26.01
C PHE A 626 -6.69 39.53 -26.30
N GLY A 627 -7.72 40.26 -26.76
CA GLY A 627 -9.05 39.70 -27.02
C GLY A 627 -9.79 39.28 -25.75
N ILE A 628 -9.46 39.87 -24.59
CA ILE A 628 -10.14 39.67 -23.31
C ILE A 628 -10.80 41.00 -22.92
N ALA A 629 -12.08 40.98 -22.55
CA ALA A 629 -12.79 42.14 -22.03
C ALA A 629 -13.54 41.80 -20.74
N PHE A 630 -13.73 42.79 -19.87
CA PHE A 630 -14.65 42.69 -18.73
C PHE A 630 -16.02 43.23 -19.12
N GLY A 631 -17.08 42.52 -18.75
CA GLY A 631 -18.46 42.99 -18.88
C GLY A 631 -18.93 43.78 -17.65
N GLU A 632 -20.07 44.46 -17.80
CA GLU A 632 -20.74 45.23 -16.73
C GLU A 632 -21.76 44.39 -15.94
N ARG A 633 -21.61 43.07 -15.95
CA ARG A 633 -22.55 42.10 -15.36
C ARG A 633 -21.85 41.17 -14.37
N VAL A 634 -22.63 40.61 -13.44
CA VAL A 634 -22.13 39.69 -12.39
C VAL A 634 -22.60 38.28 -12.71
N VAL A 635 -21.70 37.30 -12.71
CA VAL A 635 -22.05 35.91 -13.01
C VAL A 635 -22.71 35.27 -11.80
N LEU A 636 -23.90 34.69 -12.01
CA LEU A 636 -24.72 33.98 -11.03
C LEU A 636 -24.99 32.55 -11.50
N ASP A 637 -25.04 31.61 -10.56
CA ASP A 637 -25.40 30.21 -10.82
C ASP A 637 -26.59 29.80 -9.93
N PRO A 638 -27.66 29.18 -10.50
CA PRO A 638 -28.81 28.74 -9.71
C PRO A 638 -28.53 27.52 -8.80
N HIS A 639 -27.43 26.80 -8.99
CA HIS A 639 -27.11 25.55 -8.29
C HIS A 639 -26.24 25.75 -7.04
N ALA A 640 -26.70 26.61 -6.13
CA ALA A 640 -26.01 26.85 -4.85
C ALA A 640 -25.89 25.55 -4.00
N ARG A 641 -24.66 25.18 -3.64
CA ARG A 641 -24.38 24.02 -2.76
C ARG A 641 -24.75 24.33 -1.29
N PRO A 642 -25.15 23.31 -0.48
CA PRO A 642 -25.50 23.53 0.92
C PRO A 642 -24.33 24.14 1.72
N GLY A 643 -24.51 25.38 2.19
CA GLY A 643 -23.49 26.13 2.93
C GLY A 643 -22.91 27.35 2.19
N ALA A 644 -23.17 27.49 0.88
CA ALA A 644 -22.83 28.70 0.14
C ALA A 644 -23.73 29.89 0.54
N THR A 645 -23.21 31.11 0.43
CA THR A 645 -24.02 32.33 0.52
C THR A 645 -24.96 32.46 -0.69
N PRO A 646 -26.20 32.98 -0.53
CA PRO A 646 -27.12 33.12 -1.66
C PRO A 646 -26.58 34.03 -2.77
N LEU A 647 -26.86 33.66 -4.02
CA LEU A 647 -26.66 34.42 -5.26
C LEU A 647 -25.21 34.74 -5.65
N LEU A 648 -24.42 35.37 -4.78
CA LEU A 648 -23.12 35.97 -5.13
C LEU A 648 -21.91 35.03 -4.98
N SER A 649 -22.14 33.77 -4.61
CA SER A 649 -21.11 32.73 -4.50
C SER A 649 -21.62 31.40 -5.04
N PHE A 650 -20.87 30.78 -5.95
CA PHE A 650 -21.20 29.49 -6.56
C PHE A 650 -19.98 28.58 -6.64
N THR A 651 -20.21 27.28 -6.82
CA THR A 651 -19.16 26.26 -6.89
C THR A 651 -19.38 25.39 -8.12
N LEU A 652 -18.47 25.48 -9.09
CA LEU A 652 -18.54 24.74 -10.34
C LEU A 652 -18.37 23.23 -10.12
N ASP A 653 -19.22 22.43 -10.74
CA ASP A 653 -19.01 20.99 -10.96
C ASP A 653 -19.18 20.56 -12.44
N GLU A 654 -19.17 21.53 -13.35
CA GLU A 654 -18.88 21.37 -14.78
C GLU A 654 -18.20 22.65 -15.33
N GLY A 655 -17.82 22.67 -16.61
CA GLY A 655 -17.25 23.87 -17.26
C GLY A 655 -15.72 24.01 -17.27
N TRP A 656 -14.96 22.97 -16.94
CA TRP A 656 -13.49 22.95 -17.09
C TRP A 656 -13.03 22.93 -18.55
N GLY A 657 -11.97 23.67 -18.87
CA GLY A 657 -11.25 23.59 -20.15
C GLY A 657 -10.19 22.48 -20.17
N GLU A 658 -9.65 22.18 -21.37
CA GLU A 658 -8.64 21.13 -21.58
C GLU A 658 -7.21 21.54 -21.18
N ALA A 659 -7.04 22.75 -20.63
CA ALA A 659 -5.76 23.38 -20.38
C ALA A 659 -4.87 22.59 -19.40
N ALA A 660 -3.65 22.26 -19.85
CA ALA A 660 -2.73 21.38 -19.11
C ALA A 660 -2.33 21.90 -17.70
N ALA A 661 -2.43 23.21 -17.46
CA ALA A 661 -2.18 23.81 -16.15
C ALA A 661 -3.24 23.45 -15.09
N VAL A 662 -4.49 23.23 -15.51
CA VAL A 662 -5.66 22.98 -14.64
C VAL A 662 -6.30 21.61 -14.85
N ALA A 663 -5.72 20.76 -15.69
CA ALA A 663 -6.23 19.41 -15.98
C ALA A 663 -6.40 18.50 -14.74
N HIS A 664 -5.72 18.79 -13.62
CA HIS A 664 -5.87 18.12 -12.33
C HIS A 664 -7.07 18.61 -11.50
N LEU A 665 -7.75 19.69 -11.93
CA LEU A 665 -8.96 20.24 -11.31
C LEU A 665 -10.24 19.72 -11.97
N VAL A 666 -10.15 19.03 -13.10
CA VAL A 666 -11.32 18.47 -13.81
C VAL A 666 -12.07 17.49 -12.89
N GLY A 667 -13.35 17.74 -12.66
CA GLY A 667 -14.17 16.97 -11.72
C GLY A 667 -14.03 17.38 -10.24
N ARG A 668 -13.11 18.30 -9.89
CA ARG A 668 -12.95 18.83 -8.52
C ARG A 668 -13.69 20.16 -8.40
N PRO A 669 -14.55 20.33 -7.37
CA PRO A 669 -15.34 21.55 -7.21
C PRO A 669 -14.46 22.78 -6.95
N VAL A 670 -14.76 23.90 -7.62
CA VAL A 670 -14.04 25.18 -7.44
C VAL A 670 -15.05 26.31 -7.25
N SER A 671 -14.86 27.11 -6.20
CA SER A 671 -15.76 28.21 -5.84
C SER A 671 -15.33 29.56 -6.43
N PHE A 672 -16.31 30.33 -6.89
CA PHE A 672 -16.15 31.71 -7.34
C PHE A 672 -17.11 32.62 -6.58
N VAL A 673 -16.67 33.83 -6.24
CA VAL A 673 -17.44 34.79 -5.43
C VAL A 673 -17.35 36.19 -6.04
N LEU A 674 -18.48 36.87 -6.23
CA LEU A 674 -18.55 38.15 -6.98
C LEU A 674 -17.83 38.08 -8.34
N ALA A 675 -18.12 37.05 -9.14
CA ALA A 675 -17.51 36.90 -10.45
C ALA A 675 -17.98 38.00 -11.43
N ARG A 676 -17.06 38.78 -12.02
CA ARG A 676 -17.37 39.72 -13.12
C ARG A 676 -17.47 38.93 -14.44
N GLU A 677 -18.36 39.34 -15.34
CA GLU A 677 -18.39 38.79 -16.69
C GLU A 677 -17.04 38.97 -17.40
N LEU A 678 -16.52 37.90 -18.02
CA LEU A 678 -15.41 37.95 -18.97
C LEU A 678 -15.90 37.61 -20.37
N GLU A 679 -15.47 38.39 -21.36
CA GLU A 679 -15.66 38.09 -22.78
C GLU A 679 -14.32 37.71 -23.43
N VAL A 680 -14.37 36.81 -24.42
CA VAL A 680 -13.20 36.40 -25.22
C VAL A 680 -13.52 36.53 -26.71
N ASP A 681 -12.86 37.47 -27.39
CA ASP A 681 -12.93 37.60 -28.85
C ASP A 681 -11.76 36.86 -29.52
N GLY A 682 -12.03 35.61 -29.89
CA GLY A 682 -11.09 34.77 -30.66
C GLY A 682 -10.84 35.21 -32.11
N ARG A 683 -11.37 36.37 -32.55
CA ARG A 683 -11.03 37.02 -33.83
C ARG A 683 -10.12 38.23 -33.67
N ALA A 684 -10.05 38.83 -32.48
CA ALA A 684 -9.28 40.05 -32.22
C ALA A 684 -7.80 39.78 -31.87
N ALA A 685 -7.46 38.58 -31.41
CA ALA A 685 -6.14 38.28 -30.82
C ALA A 685 -5.43 37.06 -31.41
N ALA A 686 -4.10 37.13 -31.42
CA ALA A 686 -3.21 36.03 -31.78
C ALA A 686 -2.02 36.00 -30.78
N PRO A 687 -1.82 34.92 -29.99
CA PRO A 687 -2.68 33.74 -29.91
C PRO A 687 -4.09 34.03 -29.36
N VAL A 688 -5.03 33.14 -29.69
CA VAL A 688 -6.39 33.17 -29.14
C VAL A 688 -6.34 32.78 -27.65
N PRO A 689 -7.04 33.48 -26.74
CA PRO A 689 -7.08 33.10 -25.33
C PRO A 689 -7.71 31.73 -25.09
N GLU A 690 -7.07 30.95 -24.22
CA GLU A 690 -7.51 29.64 -23.75
C GLU A 690 -8.42 29.82 -22.53
N VAL A 691 -9.66 29.32 -22.59
CA VAL A 691 -10.57 29.36 -21.44
C VAL A 691 -10.33 28.13 -20.57
N TRP A 692 -9.90 28.35 -19.33
CA TRP A 692 -9.61 27.30 -18.34
C TRP A 692 -10.84 26.88 -17.54
N PHE A 693 -11.74 27.83 -17.28
CA PHE A 693 -13.00 27.61 -16.57
C PHE A 693 -14.09 28.51 -17.17
N SER A 694 -15.29 27.96 -17.32
CA SER A 694 -16.53 28.69 -17.64
C SER A 694 -17.63 28.35 -16.64
N ALA A 695 -18.53 29.28 -16.39
CA ALA A 695 -19.81 28.99 -15.75
C ALA A 695 -20.71 28.16 -16.70
N PRO A 696 -21.60 27.28 -16.19
CA PRO A 696 -22.39 26.35 -17.02
C PRO A 696 -23.50 27.04 -17.85
N GLU A 697 -24.17 26.31 -18.76
CA GLU A 697 -25.31 26.83 -19.54
C GLU A 697 -26.57 27.15 -18.70
N SER A 698 -26.59 26.72 -17.43
CA SER A 698 -27.61 27.10 -16.43
C SER A 698 -27.33 28.44 -15.76
N SER A 699 -26.09 28.94 -15.81
CA SER A 699 -25.69 30.25 -15.27
C SER A 699 -26.12 31.42 -16.15
N TRP A 700 -26.10 32.63 -15.59
CA TRP A 700 -26.22 33.87 -16.36
C TRP A 700 -25.33 34.98 -15.78
N ALA A 701 -25.02 35.98 -16.60
CA ALA A 701 -24.45 37.25 -16.17
C ALA A 701 -25.60 38.26 -16.01
N GLU A 702 -25.81 38.69 -14.78
CA GLU A 702 -26.90 39.54 -14.30
C GLU A 702 -26.64 41.03 -14.52
N ALA A 703 -27.65 41.75 -14.99
CA ALA A 703 -27.62 43.18 -15.28
C ALA A 703 -28.24 44.10 -14.20
N ASP A 704 -29.16 43.65 -13.32
CA ASP A 704 -29.67 44.49 -12.22
C ASP A 704 -28.65 44.57 -11.06
N LEU A 705 -27.57 45.32 -11.29
CA LEU A 705 -26.56 45.65 -10.28
C LEU A 705 -27.16 46.36 -9.05
N ALA A 706 -28.33 47.02 -9.19
CA ALA A 706 -29.02 47.63 -8.07
C ALA A 706 -29.70 46.57 -7.18
N ALA A 707 -30.33 45.55 -7.76
CA ALA A 707 -30.87 44.41 -7.02
C ALA A 707 -29.79 43.68 -6.25
N LEU A 708 -28.67 43.36 -6.91
CA LEU A 708 -27.54 42.66 -6.29
C LEU A 708 -26.96 43.47 -5.11
N ARG A 709 -26.80 44.79 -5.29
CA ARG A 709 -26.35 45.71 -4.23
C ARG A 709 -27.35 45.81 -3.06
N GLU A 710 -28.63 45.64 -3.33
CA GLU A 710 -29.71 45.70 -2.33
C GLU A 710 -30.04 44.34 -1.70
N GLY A 711 -29.41 43.25 -2.17
CA GLY A 711 -29.74 41.88 -1.76
C GLY A 711 -31.14 41.42 -2.19
N ARG A 712 -31.74 42.07 -3.20
CA ARG A 712 -33.01 41.63 -3.79
C ARG A 712 -32.79 40.32 -4.57
N PRO A 713 -33.74 39.37 -4.53
CA PRO A 713 -33.69 38.21 -5.42
C PRO A 713 -33.85 38.67 -6.87
N VAL A 714 -32.97 38.15 -7.73
CA VAL A 714 -32.97 38.35 -9.19
C VAL A 714 -33.32 37.06 -9.91
N ALA A 715 -33.73 37.16 -11.18
CA ALA A 715 -34.05 36.04 -12.04
C ALA A 715 -33.87 36.45 -13.51
N TYR A 716 -33.26 35.56 -14.29
CA TYR A 716 -32.84 35.78 -15.68
C TYR A 716 -33.84 36.55 -16.56
N ASP A 717 -33.41 37.71 -17.09
CA ASP A 717 -34.10 38.50 -18.10
C ASP A 717 -33.40 38.36 -19.46
N GLU A 718 -34.07 37.69 -20.41
CA GLU A 718 -33.61 37.47 -21.80
C GLU A 718 -33.30 38.78 -22.57
N GLY A 719 -33.82 39.93 -22.12
CA GLY A 719 -33.59 41.24 -22.71
C GLY A 719 -32.36 42.00 -22.21
N ALA A 720 -31.77 41.60 -21.08
CA ALA A 720 -30.67 42.35 -20.42
C ALA A 720 -29.48 41.46 -20.03
N ASP A 721 -29.76 40.25 -19.57
CA ASP A 721 -28.75 39.30 -19.11
C ASP A 721 -28.11 38.55 -20.27
N ARG A 722 -26.94 37.97 -19.99
CA ARG A 722 -26.32 36.99 -20.89
C ARG A 722 -26.40 35.61 -20.28
N ARG A 723 -26.91 34.64 -21.02
CA ARG A 723 -26.92 33.24 -20.61
C ARG A 723 -25.54 32.58 -20.79
N GLY A 724 -25.23 31.60 -19.95
CA GLY A 724 -24.02 30.80 -20.04
C GLY A 724 -23.86 30.03 -21.37
N PRO A 725 -22.65 29.54 -21.68
CA PRO A 725 -21.48 29.53 -20.80
C PRO A 725 -20.72 30.87 -20.79
N ILE A 726 -20.25 31.28 -19.62
CA ILE A 726 -19.51 32.56 -19.42
C ILE A 726 -18.11 32.23 -18.91
N PRO A 727 -17.03 32.66 -19.59
CA PRO A 727 -15.66 32.49 -19.09
C PRO A 727 -15.44 33.05 -17.68
N LEU A 728 -14.66 32.34 -16.87
CA LEU A 728 -14.30 32.72 -15.49
C LEU A 728 -12.79 32.74 -15.26
N VAL A 729 -12.05 31.86 -15.93
CA VAL A 729 -10.57 31.90 -15.96
C VAL A 729 -10.12 31.78 -17.40
N VAL A 730 -9.34 32.77 -17.85
CA VAL A 730 -8.86 32.88 -19.22
C VAL A 730 -7.35 33.12 -19.21
N ALA A 731 -6.60 32.30 -19.95
CA ALA A 731 -5.16 32.44 -20.10
C ALA A 731 -4.79 32.78 -21.54
N THR A 732 -3.68 33.51 -21.72
CA THR A 732 -3.12 33.82 -23.04
C THR A 732 -1.64 34.16 -22.89
N SER A 733 -0.92 34.27 -24.01
CA SER A 733 0.46 34.73 -24.02
C SER A 733 0.65 35.98 -24.87
N ALA A 734 1.47 36.90 -24.35
CA ALA A 734 1.85 38.11 -25.05
C ALA A 734 2.86 37.80 -26.18
N PRO A 735 2.92 38.61 -27.26
CA PRO A 735 3.90 38.41 -28.33
C PRO A 735 5.37 38.38 -27.88
N GLY A 736 5.70 38.99 -26.73
CA GLY A 736 7.01 38.91 -26.08
C GLY A 736 7.29 37.61 -25.29
N GLY A 737 6.36 36.64 -25.30
CA GLY A 737 6.45 35.37 -24.57
C GLY A 737 5.90 35.41 -23.14
N GLY A 738 5.41 36.57 -22.67
CA GLY A 738 4.84 36.70 -21.33
C GLY A 738 3.53 35.94 -21.19
N ARG A 739 3.21 35.47 -19.98
CA ARG A 739 2.01 34.65 -19.69
C ARG A 739 1.01 35.46 -18.88
N LEU A 740 -0.18 35.69 -19.43
CA LEU A 740 -1.27 36.40 -18.77
C LEU A 740 -2.37 35.39 -18.38
N VAL A 741 -2.80 35.41 -17.13
CA VAL A 741 -4.03 34.74 -16.69
C VAL A 741 -4.95 35.77 -16.05
N VAL A 742 -6.21 35.82 -16.49
CA VAL A 742 -7.26 36.66 -15.94
C VAL A 742 -8.28 35.76 -15.23
N VAL A 743 -8.57 36.08 -13.97
CA VAL A 743 -9.54 35.38 -13.12
C VAL A 743 -10.63 36.37 -12.74
N SER A 744 -11.88 36.01 -13.04
CA SER A 744 -13.08 36.85 -12.86
C SER A 744 -13.46 37.15 -11.42
N SER A 745 -12.68 36.70 -10.44
CA SER A 745 -12.93 36.88 -9.02
C SER A 745 -11.63 37.15 -8.27
N ASP A 746 -11.62 38.20 -7.46
CA ASP A 746 -10.56 38.52 -6.49
C ASP A 746 -10.84 37.93 -5.10
N GLN A 747 -12.11 37.72 -4.78
CA GLN A 747 -12.59 37.24 -3.49
C GLN A 747 -12.00 35.87 -3.10
N ILE A 748 -11.64 35.05 -4.08
CA ILE A 748 -11.00 33.74 -3.85
C ILE A 748 -9.60 33.81 -3.22
N LEU A 749 -8.91 34.96 -3.29
CA LEU A 749 -7.62 35.16 -2.63
C LEU A 749 -7.77 35.49 -1.13
N LEU A 750 -8.96 35.90 -0.69
CA LEU A 750 -9.20 36.34 0.68
C LEU A 750 -9.01 35.20 1.69
N ASN A 751 -8.51 35.56 2.87
CA ASN A 751 -8.26 34.64 3.98
C ASN A 751 -9.43 33.70 4.30
N ALA A 752 -10.69 34.11 4.13
CA ALA A 752 -11.88 33.32 4.39
C ALA A 752 -12.06 32.13 3.43
N HIS A 753 -11.66 32.30 2.16
CA HIS A 753 -11.88 31.35 1.05
C HIS A 753 -10.62 30.53 0.70
N LEU A 754 -9.43 30.97 1.13
CA LEU A 754 -8.16 30.28 0.84
C LEU A 754 -7.65 29.40 1.99
N ARG A 755 -8.49 29.11 3.00
CA ARG A 755 -8.12 28.36 4.21
C ARG A 755 -7.85 26.88 3.93
N PRO A 756 -6.87 26.25 4.61
CA PRO A 756 -6.59 24.82 4.44
C PRO A 756 -7.63 23.87 5.05
N ASP A 757 -8.61 24.37 5.83
CA ASP A 757 -9.69 23.56 6.42
C ASP A 757 -10.99 23.52 5.59
N LEU A 758 -11.02 24.15 4.41
CA LEU A 758 -12.16 24.11 3.49
C LEU A 758 -12.25 22.76 2.77
N VAL A 759 -13.09 21.87 3.30
CA VAL A 759 -13.31 20.53 2.74
C VAL A 759 -14.23 20.60 1.52
N TYR A 760 -13.91 19.86 0.47
CA TYR A 760 -14.63 19.81 -0.82
C TYR A 760 -14.61 21.11 -1.65
N ASP A 761 -13.50 21.85 -1.59
CA ASP A 761 -13.24 23.00 -2.45
C ASP A 761 -11.77 23.01 -2.92
N ALA A 762 -11.54 23.06 -4.23
CA ALA A 762 -10.23 23.07 -4.87
C ALA A 762 -9.75 24.48 -5.28
N THR A 763 -10.41 25.54 -4.80
CA THR A 763 -10.02 26.95 -5.07
C THR A 763 -8.56 27.26 -4.71
N ARG A 764 -8.04 26.69 -3.60
CA ARG A 764 -6.62 26.82 -3.22
C ARG A 764 -5.67 26.20 -4.25
N ASP A 765 -6.09 25.15 -4.94
CA ASP A 765 -5.31 24.52 -6.02
C ASP A 765 -5.46 25.26 -7.36
N LEU A 766 -6.62 25.88 -7.64
CA LEU A 766 -6.73 26.83 -8.76
C LEU A 766 -5.74 28.00 -8.59
N VAL A 767 -5.70 28.62 -7.40
CA VAL A 767 -4.78 29.73 -7.12
C VAL A 767 -3.31 29.29 -7.28
N ARG A 768 -2.95 28.08 -6.81
CA ARG A 768 -1.63 27.46 -7.09
C ARG A 768 -1.36 27.30 -8.59
N ALA A 769 -2.31 26.75 -9.34
CA ALA A 769 -2.14 26.47 -10.76
C ALA A 769 -1.94 27.77 -11.58
N VAL A 770 -2.74 28.80 -11.28
CA VAL A 770 -2.61 30.15 -11.87
C VAL A 770 -1.23 30.73 -11.58
N VAL A 771 -0.79 30.75 -10.31
CA VAL A 771 0.51 31.34 -9.95
C VAL A 771 1.68 30.55 -10.51
N ALA A 772 1.66 29.21 -10.43
CA ALA A 772 2.71 28.37 -11.00
C ALA A 772 2.87 28.60 -12.52
N HIS A 773 1.75 28.68 -13.25
CA HIS A 773 1.75 28.98 -14.67
C HIS A 773 2.37 30.35 -15.00
N VAL A 774 2.08 31.41 -14.23
CA VAL A 774 2.69 32.72 -14.47
C VAL A 774 4.13 32.82 -13.97
N ALA A 775 4.52 32.07 -12.93
CA ALA A 775 5.89 32.01 -12.41
C ALA A 775 6.87 31.17 -13.26
N ASP A 776 6.42 30.56 -14.36
CA ASP A 776 7.17 29.55 -15.15
C ASP A 776 7.61 28.33 -14.31
N ALA A 777 6.93 28.10 -13.20
CA ALA A 777 7.18 26.98 -12.32
C ALA A 777 6.46 25.75 -12.86
N VAL A 778 7.15 24.60 -12.93
CA VAL A 778 6.50 23.30 -13.10
C VAL A 778 5.44 23.19 -11.99
N PRO A 779 4.13 23.07 -12.33
CA PRO A 779 3.10 22.90 -11.31
C PRO A 779 3.30 21.53 -10.65
N VAL A 780 3.51 21.53 -9.35
CA VAL A 780 3.43 20.33 -8.49
C VAL A 780 2.02 20.31 -7.88
N VAL A 781 1.01 20.46 -8.74
CA VAL A 781 -0.37 20.75 -8.38
C VAL A 781 -1.24 19.67 -9.03
N GLY A 782 -1.83 18.82 -8.18
CA GLY A 782 -2.57 17.61 -8.58
C GLY A 782 -2.33 16.41 -7.65
N ILE A 783 -1.21 16.38 -6.93
CA ILE A 783 -0.95 15.37 -5.89
C ILE A 783 -1.66 15.77 -4.58
N GLU A 784 -2.93 15.38 -4.46
CA GLU A 784 -3.78 15.68 -3.30
C GLU A 784 -3.50 14.77 -2.08
N ALA A 785 -3.66 15.34 -0.88
CA ALA A 785 -3.56 14.64 0.40
C ALA A 785 -4.63 13.52 0.48
N ARG A 786 -4.21 12.25 0.51
CA ARG A 786 -5.19 11.15 0.48
C ARG A 786 -5.98 11.12 1.80
N PRO A 787 -7.33 11.11 1.75
CA PRO A 787 -8.15 11.16 2.95
C PRO A 787 -7.96 9.88 3.77
N ARG A 788 -7.72 10.06 5.07
CA ARG A 788 -7.57 8.98 6.03
C ARG A 788 -8.97 8.49 6.41
N GLU A 789 -9.38 7.35 5.87
CA GLU A 789 -10.69 6.73 6.15
C GLU A 789 -10.73 6.14 7.59
N SER A 790 -10.68 7.03 8.58
CA SER A 790 -10.79 6.73 10.01
C SER A 790 -12.12 7.21 10.57
N ILE A 791 -13.22 6.69 10.01
CA ILE A 791 -14.56 6.85 10.59
C ILE A 791 -14.53 6.29 12.01
N LYS A 792 -14.63 7.16 13.03
CA LYS A 792 -14.73 6.71 14.42
C LYS A 792 -16.06 5.98 14.61
N LEU A 793 -16.01 4.75 15.12
CA LEU A 793 -17.19 3.91 15.28
C LEU A 793 -18.04 4.37 16.48
N VAL A 794 -18.95 5.31 16.26
CA VAL A 794 -19.88 5.81 17.28
C VAL A 794 -21.18 5.01 17.24
N LEU A 795 -21.27 3.96 18.07
CA LEU A 795 -22.47 3.15 18.24
C LEU A 795 -23.34 3.68 19.39
N ARG A 796 -24.66 3.69 19.18
CA ARG A 796 -25.62 3.91 20.28
C ARG A 796 -25.52 2.74 21.29
N PRO A 797 -25.73 2.92 22.61
CA PRO A 797 -25.62 1.83 23.58
C PRO A 797 -26.44 0.57 23.25
N GLU A 798 -27.64 0.74 22.71
CA GLU A 798 -28.49 -0.38 22.26
C GLU A 798 -27.96 -1.11 21.01
N GLN A 799 -27.20 -0.41 20.17
CA GLN A 799 -26.56 -0.92 18.96
C GLN A 799 -25.31 -1.71 19.36
N LEU A 800 -24.46 -1.14 20.23
CA LEU A 800 -23.31 -1.82 20.85
C LEU A 800 -23.75 -3.10 21.60
N ARG A 801 -24.83 -3.05 22.39
CA ARG A 801 -25.38 -4.23 23.09
C ARG A 801 -25.86 -5.31 22.13
N ARG A 802 -26.58 -4.95 21.06
CA ARG A 802 -27.03 -5.90 20.02
C ARG A 802 -25.84 -6.52 19.27
N MET A 803 -24.88 -5.70 18.86
CA MET A 803 -23.67 -6.16 18.18
C MET A 803 -22.81 -7.06 19.08
N THR A 804 -22.74 -6.79 20.38
CA THR A 804 -22.04 -7.66 21.35
C THR A 804 -22.67 -9.05 21.42
N LEU A 805 -23.99 -9.14 21.60
CA LEU A 805 -24.69 -10.43 21.64
C LEU A 805 -24.59 -11.19 20.30
N MET A 806 -24.73 -10.48 19.19
CA MET A 806 -24.55 -11.06 17.85
C MET A 806 -23.11 -11.52 17.59
N ALA A 807 -22.10 -10.82 18.13
CA ALA A 807 -20.70 -11.20 17.99
C ALA A 807 -20.38 -12.49 18.76
N TRP A 808 -20.89 -12.63 19.99
CA TRP A 808 -20.69 -13.83 20.81
C TRP A 808 -21.38 -15.06 20.19
N PHE A 809 -22.67 -14.96 19.90
CA PHE A 809 -23.48 -16.14 19.56
C PHE A 809 -23.67 -16.37 18.05
N GLY A 810 -23.57 -15.33 17.21
CA GLY A 810 -23.82 -15.40 15.77
C GLY A 810 -22.86 -16.34 15.02
N PRO A 811 -21.53 -16.12 15.08
CA PRO A 811 -20.56 -16.96 14.36
C PRO A 811 -20.60 -18.42 14.83
N ALA A 812 -20.66 -18.64 16.15
CA ALA A 812 -20.74 -19.97 16.75
C ALA A 812 -22.04 -20.70 16.39
N GLY A 813 -23.18 -20.00 16.42
CA GLY A 813 -24.49 -20.52 16.01
C GLY A 813 -24.56 -20.88 14.53
N LEU A 814 -24.00 -20.03 13.66
CA LEU A 814 -23.91 -20.28 12.22
C LEU A 814 -23.10 -21.55 11.91
N TYR A 815 -21.94 -21.71 12.56
CA TYR A 815 -21.11 -22.92 12.42
C TYR A 815 -21.83 -24.17 12.96
N ALA A 816 -22.47 -24.08 14.13
CA ALA A 816 -23.23 -25.18 14.72
C ALA A 816 -24.41 -25.62 13.83
N ALA A 817 -25.15 -24.68 13.26
CA ALA A 817 -26.24 -24.96 12.32
C ALA A 817 -25.72 -25.65 11.04
N ALA A 818 -24.61 -25.17 10.46
CA ALA A 818 -23.99 -25.82 9.31
C ALA A 818 -23.51 -27.25 9.63
N GLY A 819 -22.89 -27.45 10.79
CA GLY A 819 -22.47 -28.77 11.28
C GLY A 819 -23.66 -29.73 11.46
N LEU A 820 -24.75 -29.27 12.06
CA LEU A 820 -25.99 -30.04 12.21
C LEU A 820 -26.62 -30.40 10.86
N PHE A 821 -26.65 -29.46 9.91
CA PHE A 821 -27.15 -29.71 8.55
C PHE A 821 -26.34 -30.80 7.82
N VAL A 822 -25.00 -30.76 7.93
CA VAL A 822 -24.12 -31.81 7.38
C VAL A 822 -24.36 -33.16 8.05
N VAL A 823 -24.53 -33.21 9.37
CA VAL A 823 -24.84 -34.44 10.10
C VAL A 823 -26.22 -35.00 9.70
N TRP A 824 -27.24 -34.14 9.55
CA TRP A 824 -28.58 -34.52 9.10
C TRP A 824 -28.58 -35.07 7.67
N GLY A 825 -27.93 -34.38 6.73
CA GLY A 825 -27.77 -34.86 5.35
C GLY A 825 -27.10 -36.24 5.29
N ARG A 826 -26.07 -36.49 6.11
CA ARG A 826 -25.40 -37.79 6.22
C ARG A 826 -26.23 -38.87 6.94
N ARG A 827 -27.24 -38.52 7.71
CA ARG A 827 -28.25 -39.47 8.26
C ARG A 827 -29.36 -39.79 7.26
N ARG A 828 -29.57 -38.95 6.24
CA ARG A 828 -30.58 -39.14 5.18
C ARG A 828 -30.03 -39.82 3.92
N ALA A 829 -28.70 -39.84 3.75
CA ALA A 829 -27.97 -40.53 2.69
C ALA A 829 -27.32 -41.85 3.16
N ARG A 830 -27.88 -42.45 4.21
CA ARG A 830 -27.52 -43.75 4.80
C ARG A 830 -28.81 -44.53 5.07
#